data_AF-A0A9W6G0K1-F1
#
_entry.id   AF-A0A9W6G0K1-F1
#
_cell.length_a   1.000
_cell.length_b   1.000
_cell.length_c   1.000
_cell.angle_alpha   90.00
_cell.angle_beta   90.00
_cell.angle_gamma   90.00
#
_symmetry.space_group_name_H-M   'P 1'
#
loop_
_entity.id
_entity.type
_entity.pdbx_description
1 polymer ?
#
loop_
_entity_poly.entity_id
_entity_poly.type
_entity_poly.pdbx_seq_one_letter_code
_entity_poly.pdbx_strand_id
1 'polypeptide(L)'
;MLGTDTTTTWHWSAFGKHPAAADYFRLGHSSPFVDGLTKWVESGYTLQSERSAAPPPFCSWRFWARGFGRESLVLGVVRVSSDSLGRPYPLLIMGSGPLEGWEGQWDLLPFACEKSWCQIEFLATNTFGDLKKLEEGLQGLRPPTSDWDELAERRRGLNRLGSPRDPYASFLDSPRLETVAAERAGKDEFSVRLDRGPVNDKITLVSLWHLLAKGAAKGVPNALFMGGTLERSFLASYRRALAPGDFLHLWSASDAGGWPNSIGTEYAMDIATLGKEPVRPDQPVGEDVRYDPLFDTLQAEVDKLTSPAIAGTVDWEKVVRLSVDILATRSKDLLVASYLAVGLVQTRGGDGLALGLKVWRDLLERFWSDLYPTRMRGRQRSVEWWLDRTEIALRQQRPQTLPTEQHGIVLETLAAIDRFLGEHLEDAPSLTKLRELVSDMAPEEGGETVSEAVAPPPAQPEAPATDLFAPPRQATVPPVEPPRQTIAPGSSLQALEEGLRQVGEAAGALLQQDPAGPVPYRLSRLAAWGKVTELPPAVNGRTRIPPPERQVLTLLQELASHGDGEALLKAAEARLPQFIFWLDLSRLTVEALSRLGDRFAAAREAVCAETAAFVGRLPGLDGLAFADGTPFADPETRQWLAGLAQREASAVHCPAGADSDGRAEAIAREAEEAQALIRSGKLLEAVERFQKQLGNGASRKEKLLWRLALAQLLVNTNRARLALPHLEQVMADIGAFGLEEYDPALALRGLKLAWVGFDSQAEPRFKEKAADALHRIARLDPVEMVRLAKG
;
A
#
# COMPACT_ATOMS: atom_id res chain seq x y z
N MET A 1 45.20 12.67 -45.19
CA MET A 1 44.01 12.54 -44.33
C MET A 1 44.31 11.42 -43.33
N LEU A 2 44.67 11.80 -42.11
CA LEU A 2 44.90 10.89 -40.99
C LEU A 2 43.52 10.58 -40.38
N GLY A 3 43.02 9.37 -40.60
CA GLY A 3 41.89 8.83 -39.84
C GLY A 3 42.43 8.14 -38.61
N THR A 4 42.15 8.70 -37.44
CA THR A 4 42.47 8.12 -36.13
C THR A 4 41.47 7.00 -35.80
N ASP A 5 41.88 5.75 -35.97
CA ASP A 5 41.22 4.61 -35.33
C ASP A 5 41.57 4.63 -33.83
N THR A 6 40.77 5.33 -33.02
CA THR A 6 40.78 5.15 -31.56
C THR A 6 39.88 3.96 -31.22
N THR A 7 40.43 2.76 -31.20
CA THR A 7 39.79 1.62 -30.53
C THR A 7 39.66 1.96 -29.04
N THR A 8 38.44 2.20 -28.59
CA THR A 8 38.11 2.65 -27.23
C THR A 8 38.28 1.50 -26.23
N THR A 9 39.50 1.34 -25.69
CA THR A 9 39.88 0.21 -24.85
C THR A 9 39.36 0.33 -23.42
N TRP A 10 38.98 -0.81 -22.83
CA TRP A 10 38.74 -0.92 -21.39
C TRP A 10 40.05 -0.78 -20.61
N HIS A 11 40.01 -0.07 -19.48
CA HIS A 11 41.17 0.15 -18.62
C HIS A 11 40.91 -0.47 -17.25
N TRP A 12 41.83 -1.32 -16.79
CA TRP A 12 41.76 -2.00 -15.50
C TRP A 12 42.73 -1.38 -14.50
N SER A 13 42.28 -1.25 -13.26
CA SER A 13 43.05 -0.67 -12.17
C SER A 13 42.81 -1.41 -10.85
N ALA A 14 43.83 -1.46 -10.01
CA ALA A 14 43.76 -2.07 -8.69
C ALA A 14 44.38 -1.17 -7.63
N PHE A 15 43.78 -1.15 -6.46
CA PHE A 15 44.08 -0.21 -5.39
C PHE A 15 43.78 -0.84 -4.04
N GLY A 16 44.73 -0.80 -3.11
CA GLY A 16 44.54 -1.38 -1.78
C GLY A 16 45.81 -1.95 -1.19
N LYS A 17 45.62 -2.92 -0.29
CA LYS A 17 46.67 -3.83 0.17
C LYS A 17 46.36 -5.25 -0.28
N HIS A 18 47.44 -5.96 -0.62
CA HIS A 18 47.39 -7.33 -1.08
C HIS A 18 48.56 -8.10 -0.45
N PRO A 19 48.46 -9.40 -0.15
CA PRO A 19 49.56 -10.17 0.43
C PRO A 19 50.87 -10.12 -0.37
N ALA A 20 50.77 -9.90 -1.68
CA ALA A 20 51.91 -9.77 -2.60
C ALA A 20 52.61 -8.40 -2.53
N ALA A 21 52.08 -7.43 -1.78
CA ALA A 21 52.59 -6.08 -1.66
C ALA A 21 52.98 -5.79 -0.20
N ALA A 22 54.17 -5.23 0.02
CA ALA A 22 54.61 -4.83 1.35
C ALA A 22 53.85 -3.59 1.86
N ASP A 23 53.58 -2.65 0.95
CA ASP A 23 52.88 -1.38 1.22
C ASP A 23 51.64 -1.22 0.34
N TYR A 24 50.92 -0.12 0.56
CA TYR A 24 49.83 0.31 -0.28
C TYR A 24 50.26 0.37 -1.75
N PHE A 25 49.47 -0.22 -2.65
CA PHE A 25 49.78 -0.17 -4.07
C PHE A 25 48.65 0.44 -4.90
N ARG A 26 49.04 0.97 -6.06
CA ARG A 26 48.14 1.41 -7.11
C ARG A 26 48.69 0.93 -8.45
N LEU A 27 47.89 0.16 -9.17
CA LEU A 27 48.21 -0.39 -10.49
C LEU A 27 47.15 0.04 -11.50
N GLY A 28 47.55 0.14 -12.78
CA GLY A 28 46.66 0.49 -13.88
C GLY A 28 46.51 1.99 -14.15
N HIS A 29 45.59 2.33 -15.04
CA HIS A 29 45.39 3.70 -15.52
C HIS A 29 44.64 4.56 -14.49
N SER A 30 45.12 5.77 -14.23
CA SER A 30 44.43 6.75 -13.38
C SER A 30 43.39 7.52 -14.19
N SER A 31 42.21 7.73 -13.61
CA SER A 31 41.19 8.62 -14.14
C SER A 31 40.56 9.38 -12.97
N PRO A 32 39.94 10.56 -13.21
CA PRO A 32 39.25 11.29 -12.15
C PRO A 32 38.22 10.43 -11.40
N PHE A 33 37.60 9.48 -12.14
CA PHE A 33 36.68 8.52 -11.57
C PHE A 33 37.36 7.48 -10.68
N VAL A 34 38.46 6.87 -11.17
CA VAL A 34 39.28 5.93 -10.41
C VAL A 34 39.77 6.59 -9.11
N ASP A 35 40.25 7.83 -9.20
CA ASP A 35 40.70 8.63 -8.05
C ASP A 35 39.57 8.89 -7.04
N GLY A 36 38.35 9.18 -7.53
CA GLY A 36 37.18 9.39 -6.69
C GLY A 36 36.79 8.16 -5.89
N LEU A 37 36.67 7.00 -6.54
CA LEU A 37 36.36 5.73 -5.86
C LEU A 37 37.46 5.30 -4.89
N THR A 38 38.72 5.47 -5.28
CA THR A 38 39.89 5.27 -4.41
C THR A 38 39.77 6.11 -3.13
N LYS A 39 39.52 7.41 -3.25
CA LYS A 39 39.34 8.31 -2.10
C LYS A 39 38.12 7.97 -1.26
N TRP A 40 37.03 7.53 -1.89
CA TRP A 40 35.82 7.09 -1.20
C TRP A 40 36.09 5.86 -0.32
N VAL A 41 36.80 4.86 -0.84
CA VAL A 41 37.23 3.67 -0.08
C VAL A 41 38.16 4.05 1.08
N GLU A 42 39.17 4.89 0.83
CA GLU A 42 40.09 5.36 1.88
C GLU A 42 39.35 6.11 3.00
N SER A 43 38.53 7.10 2.63
CA SER A 43 37.79 7.93 3.58
C SER A 43 36.82 7.09 4.42
N GLY A 44 36.11 6.15 3.76
CA GLY A 44 35.21 5.23 4.44
C GLY A 44 35.94 4.29 5.40
N TYR A 45 37.09 3.75 5.00
CA TYR A 45 37.89 2.87 5.86
C TYR A 45 38.50 3.60 7.06
N THR A 46 38.98 4.84 6.88
CA THR A 46 39.46 5.68 7.98
C THR A 46 38.36 5.89 9.03
N LEU A 47 37.15 6.28 8.59
CA LEU A 47 36.00 6.43 9.49
C LEU A 47 35.63 5.14 10.22
N GLN A 48 35.82 3.98 9.57
CA GLN A 48 35.58 2.68 10.22
C GLN A 48 36.59 2.40 11.32
N SER A 49 37.88 2.61 11.02
CA SER A 49 38.98 2.39 11.96
C SER A 49 38.90 3.31 13.19
N GLU A 50 38.31 4.50 13.04
CA GLU A 50 38.02 5.42 14.15
C GLU A 50 36.82 4.95 15.01
N ARG A 51 35.83 4.29 14.40
CA ARG A 51 34.63 3.80 15.09
C ARG A 51 34.84 2.50 15.86
N SER A 52 35.71 1.61 15.37
CA SER A 52 35.95 0.30 15.98
C SER A 52 37.41 -0.13 15.85
N ALA A 53 38.00 -0.55 16.97
CA ALA A 53 39.34 -1.11 17.01
C ALA A 53 39.38 -2.59 16.56
N ALA A 54 38.22 -3.24 16.42
CA ALA A 54 38.15 -4.63 15.99
C ALA A 54 38.29 -4.74 14.46
N PRO A 55 39.05 -5.73 13.96
CA PRO A 55 39.18 -5.97 12.52
C PRO A 55 37.80 -6.25 11.89
N PRO A 56 37.46 -5.62 10.74
CA PRO A 56 36.19 -5.87 10.08
C PRO A 56 36.09 -7.34 9.61
N PRO A 57 34.90 -7.97 9.73
CA PRO A 57 34.69 -9.31 9.19
C PRO A 57 34.86 -9.33 7.68
N PHE A 58 35.12 -10.51 7.13
CA PHE A 58 35.24 -10.66 5.68
C PHE A 58 33.94 -10.22 4.97
N CYS A 59 34.08 -9.29 4.02
CA CYS A 59 33.03 -8.94 3.10
C CYS A 59 33.58 -8.75 1.67
N SER A 60 32.74 -8.99 0.68
CA SER A 60 33.04 -8.84 -0.74
C SER A 60 31.83 -8.28 -1.47
N TRP A 61 32.05 -7.24 -2.28
CA TRP A 61 31.02 -6.51 -2.98
C TRP A 61 31.39 -6.34 -4.45
N ARG A 62 30.60 -6.96 -5.34
CA ARG A 62 30.61 -6.67 -6.77
C ARG A 62 29.81 -5.41 -7.01
N PHE A 63 30.24 -4.58 -7.94
CA PHE A 63 29.51 -3.37 -8.27
C PHE A 63 29.62 -3.01 -9.73
N TRP A 64 28.65 -2.20 -10.16
CA TRP A 64 28.73 -1.42 -11.38
C TRP A 64 28.28 0.01 -11.09
N ALA A 65 28.80 0.97 -11.85
CA ALA A 65 28.51 2.38 -11.72
C ALA A 65 28.56 3.07 -13.09
N ARG A 66 27.81 4.17 -13.23
CA ARG A 66 27.86 4.99 -14.43
C ARG A 66 29.25 5.60 -14.59
N GLY A 67 29.85 5.47 -15.77
CA GLY A 67 31.14 6.07 -16.09
C GLY A 67 31.01 7.51 -16.60
N PHE A 68 32.16 8.15 -16.87
CA PHE A 68 32.19 9.50 -17.43
C PHE A 68 32.08 9.46 -18.96
N GLY A 69 31.04 10.08 -19.50
CA GLY A 69 30.76 10.11 -20.93
C GLY A 69 29.67 9.11 -21.36
N ARG A 70 29.23 9.23 -22.62
CA ARG A 70 28.15 8.42 -23.18
C ARG A 70 28.59 6.95 -23.24
N GLU A 71 27.71 6.05 -22.82
CA GLU A 71 27.94 4.60 -22.81
C GLU A 71 29.14 4.13 -21.97
N SER A 72 29.68 4.98 -21.11
CA SER A 72 30.77 4.60 -20.21
C SER A 72 30.22 3.84 -19.01
N LEU A 73 30.78 2.66 -18.73
CA LEU A 73 30.46 1.82 -17.58
C LEU A 73 31.71 1.62 -16.74
N VAL A 74 31.52 1.57 -15.43
CA VAL A 74 32.55 1.07 -14.50
C VAL A 74 32.00 -0.14 -13.77
N LEU A 75 32.83 -1.16 -13.61
CA LEU A 75 32.52 -2.33 -12.80
C LEU A 75 33.73 -2.75 -11.99
N GLY A 76 33.50 -3.39 -10.86
CA GLY A 76 34.60 -3.90 -10.04
C GLY A 76 34.16 -4.75 -8.87
N VAL A 77 35.15 -5.09 -8.06
CA VAL A 77 34.97 -5.75 -6.77
C VAL A 77 35.73 -4.95 -5.72
N VAL A 78 35.04 -4.66 -4.62
CA VAL A 78 35.65 -4.13 -3.41
C VAL A 78 35.45 -5.14 -2.29
N ARG A 79 36.53 -5.55 -1.63
CA ARG A 79 36.49 -6.61 -0.62
C ARG A 79 37.53 -6.44 0.46
N VAL A 80 37.39 -7.19 1.55
CA VAL A 80 38.44 -7.34 2.54
C VAL A 80 39.56 -8.23 1.98
N SER A 81 40.78 -7.72 2.06
CA SER A 81 42.07 -8.35 1.76
C SER A 81 42.96 -8.22 3.00
N SER A 82 44.23 -8.60 2.91
CA SER A 82 45.21 -8.39 3.98
C SER A 82 46.53 -7.80 3.48
N ASP A 83 47.26 -7.18 4.39
CA ASP A 83 48.69 -6.88 4.17
C ASP A 83 49.56 -8.13 4.38
N SER A 84 50.87 -7.97 4.21
CA SER A 84 51.88 -9.02 4.43
C SER A 84 51.93 -9.54 5.88
N LEU A 85 51.36 -8.78 6.83
CA LEU A 85 51.25 -9.14 8.24
C LEU A 85 49.87 -9.72 8.60
N GLY A 86 48.97 -9.89 7.62
CA GLY A 86 47.64 -10.45 7.81
C GLY A 86 46.60 -9.46 8.36
N ARG A 87 46.89 -8.16 8.44
CA ARG A 87 45.93 -7.16 8.91
C ARG A 87 44.90 -6.88 7.81
N PRO A 88 43.59 -6.84 8.12
CA PRO A 88 42.56 -6.64 7.12
C PRO A 88 42.66 -5.23 6.53
N TYR A 89 42.44 -5.12 5.23
CA TYR A 89 42.43 -3.85 4.51
C TYR A 89 41.55 -3.97 3.26
N PRO A 90 40.86 -2.91 2.81
CA PRO A 90 40.09 -2.94 1.58
C PRO A 90 40.99 -3.10 0.34
N LEU A 91 40.58 -3.98 -0.57
CA LEU A 91 41.13 -4.13 -1.90
C LEU A 91 40.03 -3.82 -2.92
N LEU A 92 40.31 -2.87 -3.80
CA LEU A 92 39.47 -2.48 -4.92
C LEU A 92 40.16 -2.90 -6.23
N ILE A 93 39.48 -3.70 -7.04
CA ILE A 93 39.87 -3.98 -8.42
C ILE A 93 38.69 -3.61 -9.32
N MET A 94 38.91 -2.78 -10.32
CA MET A 94 37.84 -2.27 -11.19
C MET A 94 38.33 -2.00 -12.62
N GLY A 95 37.38 -1.94 -13.54
CA GLY A 95 37.62 -1.54 -14.92
C GLY A 95 36.61 -0.52 -15.40
N SER A 96 37.06 0.42 -16.23
CA SER A 96 36.21 1.41 -16.88
C SER A 96 36.41 1.42 -18.38
N GLY A 97 35.30 1.46 -19.12
CA GLY A 97 35.31 1.46 -20.58
C GLY A 97 33.91 1.68 -21.15
N PRO A 98 33.78 1.79 -22.49
CA PRO A 98 32.49 1.87 -23.14
C PRO A 98 31.81 0.49 -23.19
N LEU A 99 30.48 0.45 -23.08
CA LEU A 99 29.66 -0.73 -23.31
C LEU A 99 28.38 -0.33 -24.07
N GLU A 100 28.33 -0.56 -25.37
CA GLU A 100 27.23 -0.07 -26.20
C GLU A 100 25.85 -0.51 -25.69
N GLY A 101 24.90 0.44 -25.57
CA GLY A 101 23.51 0.15 -25.18
C GLY A 101 23.26 -0.23 -23.72
N TRP A 102 24.28 -0.22 -22.84
CA TRP A 102 24.15 -0.71 -21.46
C TRP A 102 23.11 0.05 -20.62
N GLU A 103 22.97 1.37 -20.82
CA GLU A 103 22.02 2.20 -20.07
C GLU A 103 20.56 1.77 -20.30
N GLY A 104 20.26 1.21 -21.46
CA GLY A 104 18.95 0.66 -21.79
C GLY A 104 18.73 -0.77 -21.29
N GLN A 105 19.80 -1.50 -20.94
CA GLN A 105 19.80 -2.92 -20.60
C GLN A 105 20.47 -3.20 -19.24
N TRP A 106 20.45 -2.22 -18.33
CA TRP A 106 21.21 -2.30 -17.08
C TRP A 106 20.74 -3.43 -16.15
N ASP A 107 19.51 -3.91 -16.35
CA ASP A 107 18.94 -5.08 -15.69
C ASP A 107 19.63 -6.40 -16.06
N LEU A 108 20.34 -6.44 -17.19
CA LEU A 108 21.12 -7.58 -17.67
C LEU A 108 22.61 -7.51 -17.27
N LEU A 109 23.05 -6.41 -16.65
CA LEU A 109 24.44 -6.26 -16.20
C LEU A 109 24.92 -7.35 -15.24
N PRO A 110 24.09 -7.93 -14.35
CA PRO A 110 24.52 -9.07 -13.56
C PRO A 110 25.08 -10.23 -14.38
N PHE A 111 24.53 -10.46 -15.58
CA PHE A 111 24.99 -11.49 -16.50
C PHE A 111 26.15 -11.00 -17.39
N ALA A 112 26.08 -9.76 -17.89
CA ALA A 112 27.12 -9.17 -18.73
C ALA A 112 28.48 -9.08 -18.02
N CYS A 113 28.46 -8.71 -16.73
CA CYS A 113 29.65 -8.48 -15.93
C CYS A 113 30.15 -9.73 -15.20
N GLU A 114 29.41 -10.85 -15.24
CA GLU A 114 29.71 -12.06 -14.47
C GLU A 114 31.12 -12.60 -14.75
N LYS A 115 31.49 -12.75 -16.03
CA LYS A 115 32.81 -13.25 -16.43
C LYS A 115 33.93 -12.36 -15.89
N SER A 116 33.77 -11.03 -16.01
CA SER A 116 34.75 -10.06 -15.50
C SER A 116 34.84 -10.12 -13.98
N TRP A 117 33.72 -10.14 -13.25
CA TRP A 117 33.73 -10.24 -11.79
C TRP A 117 34.36 -11.55 -11.30
N CYS A 118 34.09 -12.68 -11.94
CA CYS A 118 34.74 -13.95 -11.60
C CYS A 118 36.27 -13.88 -11.79
N GLN A 119 36.74 -13.27 -12.87
CA GLN A 119 38.19 -13.07 -13.09
C GLN A 119 38.79 -12.12 -12.03
N ILE A 120 38.08 -11.04 -11.69
CA ILE A 120 38.52 -10.10 -10.66
C ILE A 120 38.59 -10.77 -9.28
N GLU A 121 37.58 -11.55 -8.90
CA GLU A 121 37.59 -12.26 -7.61
C GLU A 121 38.69 -13.32 -7.54
N PHE A 122 38.97 -14.00 -8.66
CA PHE A 122 40.10 -14.90 -8.75
C PHE A 122 41.44 -14.18 -8.54
N LEU A 123 41.64 -13.03 -9.19
CA LEU A 123 42.84 -12.20 -8.96
C LEU A 123 42.92 -11.70 -7.52
N ALA A 124 41.81 -11.25 -6.94
CA ALA A 124 41.77 -10.70 -5.58
C ALA A 124 42.01 -11.75 -4.47
N THR A 125 41.84 -13.04 -4.77
CA THR A 125 42.01 -14.14 -3.82
C THR A 125 43.35 -14.86 -3.98
N ASN A 126 44.00 -14.74 -5.15
CA ASN A 126 45.26 -15.44 -5.43
C ASN A 126 46.45 -14.82 -4.70
N THR A 127 47.27 -15.67 -4.10
CA THR A 127 48.56 -15.28 -3.53
C THR A 127 49.62 -15.20 -4.62
N PHE A 128 49.90 -13.99 -5.09
CA PHE A 128 51.03 -13.74 -5.99
C PHE A 128 52.33 -13.61 -5.20
N GLY A 129 53.44 -14.09 -5.78
CA GLY A 129 54.77 -13.93 -5.21
C GLY A 129 55.36 -12.52 -5.40
N ASP A 130 54.81 -11.74 -6.34
CA ASP A 130 55.18 -10.35 -6.59
C ASP A 130 53.97 -9.54 -7.14
N LEU A 131 54.08 -8.22 -7.10
CA LEU A 131 53.09 -7.28 -7.65
C LEU A 131 53.00 -7.33 -9.19
N LYS A 132 54.07 -7.77 -9.87
CA LYS A 132 54.14 -7.78 -11.33
C LYS A 132 53.18 -8.81 -11.93
N LYS A 133 53.06 -9.99 -11.32
CA LYS A 133 52.07 -11.01 -11.73
C LYS A 133 50.64 -10.55 -11.55
N LEU A 134 50.36 -9.74 -10.52
CA LEU A 134 49.04 -9.13 -10.35
C LEU A 134 48.76 -8.13 -11.48
N GLU A 135 49.74 -7.30 -11.85
CA GLU A 135 49.62 -6.37 -12.98
C GLU A 135 49.41 -7.09 -14.32
N GLU A 136 50.18 -8.15 -14.59
CA GLU A 136 49.98 -9.01 -15.77
C GLU A 136 48.58 -9.65 -15.77
N GLY A 137 48.10 -10.08 -14.60
CA GLY A 137 46.74 -10.59 -14.42
C GLY A 137 45.66 -9.55 -14.72
N LEU A 138 45.84 -8.30 -14.29
CA LEU A 138 44.93 -7.18 -14.58
C LEU A 138 44.87 -6.87 -16.07
N GLN A 139 46.00 -6.91 -16.77
CA GLN A 139 46.04 -6.71 -18.23
C GLN A 139 45.32 -7.83 -19.00
N GLY A 140 45.25 -9.04 -18.43
CA GLY A 140 44.53 -10.19 -19.00
C GLY A 140 43.02 -10.23 -18.71
N LEU A 141 42.46 -9.26 -17.96
CA LEU A 141 41.03 -9.21 -17.66
C LEU A 141 40.20 -8.92 -18.90
N ARG A 142 39.13 -9.71 -19.09
CA ARG A 142 38.23 -9.52 -20.22
C ARG A 142 37.12 -8.54 -19.86
N PRO A 143 36.79 -7.59 -20.74
CA PRO A 143 35.67 -6.67 -20.55
C PRO A 143 34.32 -7.40 -20.54
N PRO A 144 33.26 -6.76 -20.02
CA PRO A 144 31.91 -7.29 -20.08
C PRO A 144 31.42 -7.35 -21.53
N THR A 145 30.47 -8.24 -21.80
CA THR A 145 29.91 -8.46 -23.14
C THR A 145 28.66 -7.61 -23.37
N SER A 146 28.48 -7.11 -24.59
CA SER A 146 27.28 -6.38 -25.04
C SER A 146 26.31 -7.24 -25.86
N ASP A 147 26.43 -8.58 -25.78
CA ASP A 147 25.54 -9.53 -26.47
C ASP A 147 24.16 -9.59 -25.81
N TRP A 148 23.44 -8.47 -25.82
CA TRP A 148 22.21 -8.26 -25.05
C TRP A 148 21.12 -9.28 -25.35
N ASP A 149 21.03 -9.74 -26.60
CA ASP A 149 20.07 -10.76 -27.02
C ASP A 149 20.37 -12.12 -26.39
N GLU A 150 21.64 -12.55 -26.38
CA GLU A 150 22.07 -13.79 -25.72
C GLU A 150 21.86 -13.70 -24.20
N LEU A 151 22.16 -12.54 -23.60
CA LEU A 151 21.94 -12.30 -22.17
C LEU A 151 20.45 -12.29 -21.81
N ALA A 152 19.61 -11.72 -22.67
CA ALA A 152 18.17 -11.74 -22.51
C ALA A 152 17.62 -13.17 -22.63
N GLU A 153 18.12 -13.98 -23.57
CA GLU A 153 17.82 -15.42 -23.67
C GLU A 153 18.27 -16.18 -22.42
N ARG A 154 19.47 -15.89 -21.92
CA ARG A 154 19.97 -16.51 -20.69
C ARG A 154 19.08 -16.20 -19.50
N ARG A 155 18.57 -14.96 -19.39
CA ARG A 155 17.58 -14.59 -18.38
C ARG A 155 16.25 -15.30 -18.61
N ARG A 156 15.76 -15.36 -19.85
CA ARG A 156 14.55 -16.13 -20.22
C ARG A 156 14.70 -17.60 -19.82
N GLY A 157 15.88 -18.20 -19.96
CA GLY A 157 16.18 -19.56 -19.51
C GLY A 157 16.06 -19.78 -18.00
N LEU A 158 15.96 -18.72 -17.18
CA LEU A 158 15.62 -18.84 -15.76
C LEU A 158 14.12 -19.14 -15.57
N ASN A 159 13.27 -18.76 -16.53
CA ASN A 159 11.87 -19.15 -16.62
C ASN A 159 11.74 -20.58 -17.15
N ARG A 160 11.91 -21.55 -16.26
CA ARG A 160 11.85 -22.98 -16.60
C ARG A 160 10.45 -23.49 -16.95
N LEU A 161 9.44 -22.63 -16.95
CA LEU A 161 8.03 -22.97 -17.14
C LEU A 161 7.42 -22.30 -18.38
N GLY A 162 8.21 -21.54 -19.15
CA GLY A 162 7.78 -20.94 -20.41
C GLY A 162 6.68 -19.88 -20.28
N SER A 163 6.51 -19.24 -19.11
CA SER A 163 5.49 -18.18 -18.97
C SER A 163 5.85 -16.95 -19.82
N PRO A 164 4.91 -16.37 -20.58
CA PRO A 164 5.14 -15.13 -21.28
C PRO A 164 4.92 -13.89 -20.39
N ARG A 165 4.34 -14.05 -19.20
CA ARG A 165 3.92 -12.98 -18.29
C ARG A 165 4.83 -12.80 -17.09
N ASP A 166 5.39 -13.90 -16.58
CA ASP A 166 6.31 -13.90 -15.45
C ASP A 166 7.72 -14.30 -15.95
N PRO A 167 8.74 -13.44 -15.80
CA PRO A 167 10.12 -13.69 -16.25
C PRO A 167 10.82 -14.84 -15.51
N TYR A 168 10.22 -15.39 -14.45
CA TYR A 168 10.72 -16.57 -13.72
C TYR A 168 9.64 -17.64 -13.53
N ALA A 169 8.36 -17.27 -13.69
CA ALA A 169 7.17 -18.13 -13.62
C ALA A 169 6.96 -18.88 -12.30
N SER A 170 7.58 -18.42 -11.23
CA SER A 170 7.64 -19.20 -9.99
C SER A 170 7.48 -18.40 -8.71
N PHE A 171 7.47 -17.06 -8.76
CA PHE A 171 7.37 -16.23 -7.56
C PHE A 171 5.92 -16.11 -7.07
N LEU A 172 5.66 -16.47 -5.80
CA LEU A 172 4.31 -16.48 -5.21
C LEU A 172 3.64 -15.10 -5.17
N ASP A 173 4.35 -14.07 -4.72
CA ASP A 173 3.79 -12.73 -4.52
C ASP A 173 4.44 -11.71 -5.49
N SER A 174 4.54 -12.01 -6.79
CA SER A 174 5.11 -11.07 -7.79
C SER A 174 4.50 -9.66 -7.72
N PRO A 175 3.16 -9.48 -7.65
CA PRO A 175 2.55 -8.14 -7.57
C PRO A 175 2.97 -7.37 -6.30
N ARG A 176 3.15 -8.09 -5.19
CA ARG A 176 3.64 -7.49 -3.94
C ARG A 176 5.10 -7.08 -4.08
N LEU A 177 5.95 -7.91 -4.70
CA LEU A 177 7.35 -7.58 -4.96
C LEU A 177 7.49 -6.36 -5.88
N GLU A 178 6.66 -6.27 -6.92
CA GLU A 178 6.54 -5.09 -7.80
C GLU A 178 6.13 -3.84 -7.01
N THR A 179 5.17 -3.96 -6.10
CA THR A 179 4.71 -2.85 -5.26
C THR A 179 5.82 -2.38 -4.32
N VAL A 180 6.50 -3.31 -3.64
CA VAL A 180 7.63 -3.01 -2.76
C VAL A 180 8.79 -2.39 -3.52
N ALA A 181 9.07 -2.85 -4.74
CA ALA A 181 10.05 -2.23 -5.62
C ALA A 181 9.62 -0.81 -6.02
N ALA A 182 8.36 -0.60 -6.40
CA ALA A 182 7.82 0.72 -6.77
C ALA A 182 7.94 1.75 -5.64
N GLU A 183 7.64 1.37 -4.40
CA GLU A 183 7.78 2.24 -3.22
C GLU A 183 9.22 2.69 -2.94
N ARG A 184 10.20 1.96 -3.45
CA ARG A 184 11.62 2.08 -3.06
C ARG A 184 12.52 2.54 -4.20
N ALA A 185 12.21 2.18 -5.44
CA ALA A 185 13.05 2.45 -6.61
C ALA A 185 13.18 3.95 -6.93
N GLY A 186 12.19 4.77 -6.54
CA GLY A 186 12.24 6.23 -6.69
C GLY A 186 13.08 6.97 -5.64
N LYS A 187 13.63 6.27 -4.63
CA LYS A 187 14.43 6.89 -3.56
C LYS A 187 15.90 7.05 -3.97
N ASP A 188 16.59 8.01 -3.35
CA ASP A 188 18.03 8.26 -3.58
C ASP A 188 18.90 7.03 -3.27
N GLU A 189 18.44 6.20 -2.35
CA GLU A 189 19.06 4.92 -2.01
C GLU A 189 18.00 3.87 -1.66
N PHE A 190 18.26 2.62 -2.00
CA PHE A 190 17.52 1.49 -1.45
C PHE A 190 18.44 0.28 -1.29
N SER A 191 18.09 -0.57 -0.32
CA SER A 191 18.79 -1.82 -0.05
C SER A 191 17.84 -2.99 0.03
N VAL A 192 18.33 -4.16 -0.36
CA VAL A 192 17.62 -5.44 -0.33
C VAL A 192 18.48 -6.46 0.38
N ARG A 193 17.89 -7.20 1.31
CA ARG A 193 18.46 -8.42 1.89
C ARG A 193 18.08 -9.60 1.03
N LEU A 194 19.10 -10.23 0.43
CA LEU A 194 18.97 -11.40 -0.43
C LEU A 194 19.14 -12.71 0.35
N ASP A 195 19.51 -12.62 1.64
CA ASP A 195 19.68 -13.74 2.56
C ASP A 195 18.39 -14.12 3.30
N ARG A 196 17.33 -13.31 3.18
CA ARG A 196 16.04 -13.56 3.83
C ARG A 196 15.11 -14.29 2.88
N GLY A 197 14.35 -15.24 3.40
CA GLY A 197 13.34 -15.92 2.61
C GLY A 197 13.85 -17.17 1.88
N PRO A 198 12.95 -17.86 1.18
CA PRO A 198 13.11 -19.25 0.76
C PRO A 198 13.90 -19.44 -0.55
N VAL A 199 14.25 -18.37 -1.27
CA VAL A 199 14.99 -18.49 -2.53
C VAL A 199 16.49 -18.62 -2.27
N ASN A 200 17.00 -19.81 -2.56
CA ASN A 200 18.41 -20.13 -2.39
C ASN A 200 19.30 -19.57 -3.52
N ASP A 201 18.77 -19.48 -4.74
CA ASP A 201 19.54 -19.02 -5.89
C ASP A 201 19.69 -17.49 -5.92
N LYS A 202 20.85 -17.01 -5.49
CA LYS A 202 21.11 -15.58 -5.34
C LYS A 202 21.18 -14.84 -6.67
N ILE A 203 21.59 -15.50 -7.77
CA ILE A 203 21.61 -14.83 -9.09
C ILE A 203 20.18 -14.54 -9.56
N THR A 204 19.24 -15.46 -9.31
CA THR A 204 17.82 -15.25 -9.60
C THR A 204 17.27 -14.06 -8.81
N LEU A 205 17.56 -13.96 -7.50
CA LEU A 205 17.15 -12.80 -6.70
C LEU A 205 17.79 -11.49 -7.19
N VAL A 206 19.08 -11.48 -7.49
CA VAL A 206 19.78 -10.30 -8.03
C VAL A 206 19.13 -9.87 -9.34
N SER A 207 18.91 -10.80 -10.26
CA SER A 207 18.28 -10.55 -11.56
C SER A 207 16.84 -10.04 -11.41
N LEU A 208 16.05 -10.62 -10.50
CA LEU A 208 14.70 -10.19 -10.17
C LEU A 208 14.69 -8.73 -9.70
N TRP A 209 15.52 -8.38 -8.72
CA TRP A 209 15.53 -7.02 -8.17
C TRP A 209 16.04 -5.98 -9.15
N HIS A 210 16.95 -6.34 -10.05
CA HIS A 210 17.36 -5.47 -11.15
C HIS A 210 16.19 -5.19 -12.11
N LEU A 211 15.45 -6.24 -12.49
CA LEU A 211 14.28 -6.11 -13.36
C LEU A 211 13.17 -5.28 -12.72
N LEU A 212 12.84 -5.56 -11.46
CA LEU A 212 11.82 -4.83 -10.71
C LEU A 212 12.20 -3.36 -10.53
N ALA A 213 13.46 -3.07 -10.16
CA ALA A 213 13.94 -1.70 -10.00
C ALA A 213 13.92 -0.93 -11.34
N LYS A 214 14.22 -1.59 -12.46
CA LYS A 214 14.12 -1.02 -13.81
C LYS A 214 12.70 -0.73 -14.23
N GLY A 215 11.76 -1.64 -13.93
CA GLY A 215 10.34 -1.43 -14.21
C GLY A 215 9.73 -0.28 -13.38
N ALA A 216 10.21 -0.12 -12.14
CA ALA A 216 9.67 0.84 -11.19
C ALA A 216 10.24 2.26 -11.30
N ALA A 217 11.54 2.42 -11.60
CA ALA A 217 12.20 3.73 -11.62
C ALA A 217 12.58 4.18 -13.04
N LYS A 218 12.42 5.49 -13.30
CA LYS A 218 12.90 6.10 -14.55
C LYS A 218 14.41 6.35 -14.48
N GLY A 219 15.14 5.95 -15.52
CA GLY A 219 16.57 6.20 -15.64
C GLY A 219 17.46 5.27 -14.79
N VAL A 220 18.75 5.34 -15.05
CA VAL A 220 19.78 4.44 -14.51
C VAL A 220 20.26 4.93 -13.13
N PRO A 221 20.43 4.06 -12.12
CA PRO A 221 21.08 4.45 -10.87
C PRO A 221 22.56 4.80 -11.10
N ASN A 222 23.13 5.63 -10.22
CA ASN A 222 24.54 6.04 -10.32
C ASN A 222 25.49 4.87 -10.02
N ALA A 223 25.18 4.08 -9.00
CA ALA A 223 25.95 2.91 -8.61
C ALA A 223 25.07 1.84 -7.96
N LEU A 224 25.41 0.58 -8.18
CA LEU A 224 24.74 -0.55 -7.56
C LEU A 224 25.78 -1.59 -7.11
N PHE A 225 25.64 -2.03 -5.87
CA PHE A 225 26.50 -2.99 -5.19
C PHE A 225 25.71 -4.26 -4.85
N MET A 226 26.32 -5.42 -5.09
CA MET A 226 25.76 -6.73 -4.77
C MET A 226 26.84 -7.59 -4.10
N GLY A 227 26.54 -8.12 -2.92
CA GLY A 227 27.55 -8.81 -2.11
C GLY A 227 27.23 -8.79 -0.63
N GLY A 228 28.25 -8.94 0.21
CA GLY A 228 28.08 -9.02 1.65
C GLY A 228 29.12 -9.95 2.28
N THR A 229 28.69 -10.77 3.23
CA THR A 229 29.52 -11.77 3.91
C THR A 229 29.22 -13.19 3.39
N LEU A 230 29.89 -14.20 3.94
CA LEU A 230 29.59 -15.60 3.63
C LEU A 230 28.18 -16.03 4.08
N GLU A 231 27.64 -15.37 5.09
CA GLU A 231 26.33 -15.71 5.67
C GLU A 231 25.21 -14.78 5.18
N ARG A 232 25.55 -13.56 4.75
CA ARG A 232 24.56 -12.52 4.42
C ARG A 232 24.87 -11.88 3.08
N SER A 233 23.86 -11.84 2.22
CA SER A 233 23.94 -11.24 0.89
C SER A 233 22.95 -10.11 0.76
N PHE A 234 23.38 -9.04 0.11
CA PHE A 234 22.64 -7.79 -0.01
C PHE A 234 22.77 -7.23 -1.43
N LEU A 235 21.80 -6.39 -1.79
CA LEU A 235 21.82 -5.48 -2.92
C LEU A 235 21.69 -4.06 -2.37
N ALA A 236 22.49 -3.12 -2.85
CA ALA A 236 22.37 -1.70 -2.52
C ALA A 236 22.46 -0.86 -3.78
N SER A 237 21.51 0.03 -4.00
CA SER A 237 21.44 0.90 -5.16
C SER A 237 21.45 2.35 -4.70
N TYR A 238 22.29 3.16 -5.36
CA TYR A 238 22.48 4.58 -5.09
C TYR A 238 22.19 5.38 -6.36
N ARG A 239 21.19 6.25 -6.31
CA ARG A 239 20.83 7.19 -7.39
C ARG A 239 21.48 8.56 -7.19
N ARG A 240 21.91 8.87 -5.96
CA ARG A 240 22.73 10.04 -5.63
C ARG A 240 24.22 9.76 -5.79
N ALA A 241 25.03 10.81 -5.67
CA ALA A 241 26.48 10.68 -5.55
C ALA A 241 26.87 9.85 -4.31
N LEU A 242 27.95 9.08 -4.41
CA LEU A 242 28.44 8.24 -3.32
C LEU A 242 29.09 9.11 -2.24
N ALA A 243 28.63 8.96 -1.01
CA ALA A 243 29.15 9.62 0.18
C ALA A 243 30.04 8.65 0.97
N PRO A 244 31.04 9.13 1.75
CA PRO A 244 31.89 8.26 2.57
C PRO A 244 31.12 7.33 3.53
N GLY A 245 29.94 7.76 4.00
CA GLY A 245 29.06 6.94 4.83
C GLY A 245 28.51 5.70 4.12
N ASP A 246 28.42 5.71 2.79
CA ASP A 246 27.93 4.57 2.01
C ASP A 246 28.90 3.40 2.08
N PHE A 247 30.21 3.68 2.11
CA PHE A 247 31.23 2.67 2.33
C PHE A 247 31.06 2.00 3.69
N LEU A 248 30.84 2.79 4.76
CA LEU A 248 30.57 2.27 6.10
C LEU A 248 29.32 1.39 6.13
N HIS A 249 28.28 1.75 5.38
CA HIS A 249 27.07 0.95 5.28
C HIS A 249 27.38 -0.42 4.65
N LEU A 250 28.09 -0.46 3.52
CA LEU A 250 28.54 -1.70 2.88
C LEU A 250 29.49 -2.51 3.79
N TRP A 251 30.36 -1.86 4.55
CA TRP A 251 31.29 -2.53 5.47
C TRP A 251 30.65 -3.01 6.78
N SER A 252 29.40 -2.63 7.06
CA SER A 252 28.64 -3.13 8.22
C SER A 252 27.78 -4.37 7.91
N ALA A 253 28.02 -5.04 6.78
CA ALA A 253 27.29 -6.25 6.35
C ALA A 253 27.22 -7.37 7.41
N SER A 254 28.28 -7.50 8.21
CA SER A 254 28.39 -8.46 9.31
C SER A 254 27.51 -8.11 10.52
N ASP A 255 27.21 -6.83 10.72
CA ASP A 255 26.64 -6.35 11.97
C ASP A 255 25.15 -6.66 12.01
N ALA A 256 24.72 -7.37 13.06
CA ALA A 256 23.32 -7.71 13.29
C ALA A 256 22.52 -6.44 13.59
N GLY A 257 22.03 -5.77 12.53
CA GLY A 257 21.28 -4.51 12.63
C GLY A 257 21.85 -3.35 11.81
N GLY A 258 22.97 -3.53 11.09
CA GLY A 258 23.56 -2.48 10.23
C GLY A 258 22.67 -2.06 9.05
N TRP A 259 21.62 -2.85 8.76
CA TRP A 259 20.71 -2.68 7.62
C TRP A 259 19.24 -2.63 8.08
N PRO A 260 18.83 -1.65 8.91
CA PRO A 260 17.52 -1.63 9.56
C PRO A 260 16.35 -1.32 8.60
N ASN A 261 16.64 -0.79 7.40
CA ASN A 261 15.63 -0.37 6.42
C ASN A 261 15.69 -1.15 5.10
N SER A 262 16.43 -2.27 5.07
CA SER A 262 16.53 -3.11 3.88
C SER A 262 15.23 -3.84 3.60
N ILE A 263 14.84 -3.88 2.33
CA ILE A 263 13.75 -4.72 1.86
C ILE A 263 14.13 -6.18 2.08
N GLY A 264 13.26 -6.94 2.71
CA GLY A 264 13.48 -8.37 2.88
C GLY A 264 12.93 -9.17 1.69
N THR A 265 13.59 -10.28 1.35
CA THR A 265 13.12 -11.22 0.32
C THR A 265 12.25 -12.34 0.90
N GLU A 266 11.74 -12.20 2.13
CA GLU A 266 10.76 -13.11 2.73
C GLU A 266 9.48 -13.31 1.90
N TYR A 267 9.12 -12.34 1.06
CA TYR A 267 7.97 -12.44 0.13
C TYR A 267 8.33 -13.09 -1.21
N ALA A 268 9.61 -13.26 -1.50
CA ALA A 268 10.09 -13.94 -2.69
C ALA A 268 10.12 -15.44 -2.41
N MET A 269 9.00 -16.12 -2.69
CA MET A 269 8.89 -17.57 -2.64
C MET A 269 8.90 -18.16 -4.04
N ASP A 270 9.97 -18.90 -4.37
CA ASP A 270 10.06 -19.69 -5.59
C ASP A 270 9.31 -21.02 -5.39
N ILE A 271 8.05 -21.05 -5.81
CA ILE A 271 7.16 -22.21 -5.66
C ILE A 271 7.75 -23.43 -6.40
N ALA A 272 8.51 -23.22 -7.47
CA ALA A 272 9.03 -24.29 -8.32
C ALA A 272 10.08 -25.17 -7.59
N THR A 273 10.62 -24.73 -6.46
CA THR A 273 11.57 -25.51 -5.65
C THR A 273 10.88 -26.38 -4.60
N LEU A 274 9.60 -26.15 -4.27
CA LEU A 274 8.91 -26.83 -3.16
C LEU A 274 8.85 -28.36 -3.31
N GLY A 275 8.70 -28.85 -4.54
CA GLY A 275 8.73 -30.29 -4.82
C GLY A 275 10.13 -30.89 -4.75
N LYS A 276 11.17 -30.05 -4.86
CA LYS A 276 12.57 -30.48 -4.83
C LYS A 276 13.14 -30.35 -3.42
N GLU A 277 13.09 -29.20 -2.78
CA GLU A 277 13.82 -28.96 -1.53
C GLU A 277 13.21 -29.72 -0.33
N PRO A 278 14.04 -30.33 0.55
CA PRO A 278 13.54 -30.99 1.75
C PRO A 278 12.94 -29.97 2.73
N VAL A 279 11.98 -30.39 3.58
CA VAL A 279 11.43 -29.53 4.64
C VAL A 279 12.53 -29.17 5.64
N ARG A 280 13.31 -30.16 6.08
CA ARG A 280 14.53 -29.98 6.87
C ARG A 280 15.59 -31.00 6.47
N PRO A 281 16.91 -30.70 6.63
CA PRO A 281 17.97 -31.64 6.27
C PRO A 281 17.91 -32.99 7.03
N ASP A 282 17.49 -32.95 8.30
CA ASP A 282 17.34 -34.08 9.21
C ASP A 282 16.00 -34.81 9.06
N GLN A 283 14.97 -34.11 8.57
CA GLN A 283 13.64 -34.65 8.33
C GLN A 283 13.11 -34.20 6.95
N PRO A 284 13.54 -34.85 5.85
CA PRO A 284 13.33 -34.36 4.49
C PRO A 284 11.85 -34.19 4.08
N VAL A 285 10.98 -35.06 4.59
CA VAL A 285 9.53 -35.05 4.29
C VAL A 285 8.67 -34.38 5.38
N GLY A 286 9.27 -33.94 6.50
CA GLY A 286 8.53 -33.36 7.62
C GLY A 286 7.65 -34.37 8.38
N GLU A 287 6.49 -33.92 8.86
CA GLU A 287 5.56 -34.68 9.71
C GLU A 287 4.17 -34.84 9.07
N ASP A 288 3.32 -35.78 9.55
CA ASP A 288 1.93 -35.93 9.08
C ASP A 288 1.10 -34.72 9.52
N VAL A 289 0.52 -34.00 8.57
CA VAL A 289 -0.25 -32.77 8.83
C VAL A 289 -1.72 -33.01 9.18
N ARG A 290 -2.17 -34.26 9.32
CA ARG A 290 -3.59 -34.59 9.62
C ARG A 290 -4.19 -33.84 10.81
N TYR A 291 -3.37 -33.45 11.79
CA TYR A 291 -3.80 -32.70 12.98
C TYR A 291 -3.11 -31.33 13.10
N ASP A 292 -2.49 -30.85 12.01
CA ASP A 292 -1.87 -29.54 11.98
C ASP A 292 -2.95 -28.45 11.74
N PRO A 293 -3.02 -27.41 12.58
CA PRO A 293 -4.01 -26.34 12.43
C PRO A 293 -3.98 -25.62 11.08
N LEU A 294 -2.81 -25.53 10.43
CA LEU A 294 -2.69 -24.95 9.09
C LEU A 294 -3.40 -25.84 8.06
N PHE A 295 -3.29 -27.15 8.20
CA PHE A 295 -3.97 -28.11 7.34
C PHE A 295 -5.48 -28.10 7.58
N ASP A 296 -5.94 -28.02 8.83
CA ASP A 296 -7.37 -27.86 9.15
C ASP A 296 -7.95 -26.60 8.49
N THR A 297 -7.22 -25.48 8.55
CA THR A 297 -7.62 -24.21 7.92
C THR A 297 -7.66 -24.31 6.40
N LEU A 298 -6.67 -24.98 5.80
CA LEU A 298 -6.62 -25.24 4.36
C LEU A 298 -7.79 -26.13 3.92
N GLN A 299 -8.04 -27.21 4.65
CA GLN A 299 -9.12 -28.13 4.36
C GLN A 299 -10.50 -27.47 4.49
N ALA A 300 -10.73 -26.68 5.53
CA ALA A 300 -11.98 -25.93 5.69
C ALA A 300 -12.24 -24.94 4.54
N GLU A 301 -11.19 -24.36 3.95
CA GLU A 301 -11.30 -23.50 2.78
C GLU A 301 -11.69 -24.28 1.53
N VAL A 302 -11.09 -25.45 1.31
CA VAL A 302 -11.39 -26.35 0.19
C VAL A 302 -12.78 -26.99 0.31
N ASP A 303 -13.23 -27.31 1.53
CA ASP A 303 -14.52 -27.97 1.80
C ASP A 303 -15.73 -27.10 1.41
N LYS A 304 -15.54 -25.78 1.26
CA LYS A 304 -16.53 -24.86 0.67
C LYS A 304 -16.96 -25.27 -0.75
N LEU A 305 -16.12 -26.02 -1.49
CA LEU A 305 -16.48 -26.55 -2.81
C LEU A 305 -17.60 -27.60 -2.78
N THR A 306 -17.70 -28.34 -1.67
CA THR A 306 -18.57 -29.52 -1.57
C THR A 306 -19.82 -29.28 -0.73
N SER A 307 -19.82 -28.23 0.10
CA SER A 307 -20.88 -28.00 1.07
C SER A 307 -21.51 -26.63 0.87
N PRO A 308 -22.69 -26.52 0.22
CA PRO A 308 -23.41 -25.25 0.08
C PRO A 308 -23.91 -24.66 1.42
N ALA A 309 -23.67 -25.35 2.55
CA ALA A 309 -23.93 -24.88 3.91
C ALA A 309 -22.77 -24.05 4.51
N ILE A 310 -21.57 -24.10 3.92
CA ILE A 310 -20.42 -23.30 4.36
C ILE A 310 -20.44 -22.01 3.55
N ALA A 311 -20.68 -20.88 4.21
CA ALA A 311 -20.84 -19.58 3.54
C ALA A 311 -19.56 -19.13 2.82
N GLY A 312 -19.71 -18.71 1.55
CA GLY A 312 -18.68 -18.03 0.75
C GLY A 312 -18.12 -18.85 -0.41
N THR A 313 -17.57 -18.14 -1.41
CA THR A 313 -16.73 -18.73 -2.46
C THR A 313 -15.36 -19.12 -1.90
N VAL A 314 -14.72 -20.13 -2.49
CA VAL A 314 -13.35 -20.52 -2.12
C VAL A 314 -12.37 -19.39 -2.41
N ASP A 315 -11.57 -19.05 -1.41
CA ASP A 315 -10.42 -18.16 -1.58
C ASP A 315 -9.22 -18.98 -2.06
N TRP A 316 -9.02 -19.02 -3.37
CA TRP A 316 -7.92 -19.78 -3.99
C TRP A 316 -6.54 -19.19 -3.70
N GLU A 317 -6.42 -17.87 -3.47
CA GLU A 317 -5.14 -17.26 -3.07
C GLU A 317 -4.72 -17.74 -1.67
N LYS A 318 -5.69 -17.81 -0.75
CA LYS A 318 -5.47 -18.39 0.57
C LYS A 318 -5.11 -19.88 0.51
N VAL A 319 -5.77 -20.66 -0.34
CA VAL A 319 -5.43 -22.08 -0.58
C VAL A 319 -3.99 -22.22 -1.05
N VAL A 320 -3.55 -21.40 -2.01
CA VAL A 320 -2.16 -21.41 -2.51
C VAL A 320 -1.19 -21.08 -1.39
N ARG A 321 -1.40 -19.98 -0.64
CA ARG A 321 -0.50 -19.56 0.45
C ARG A 321 -0.36 -20.63 1.53
N LEU A 322 -1.48 -21.15 2.04
CA LEU A 322 -1.46 -22.20 3.07
C LEU A 322 -0.79 -23.48 2.57
N SER A 323 -1.02 -23.87 1.32
CA SER A 323 -0.40 -25.06 0.75
C SER A 323 1.11 -24.90 0.59
N VAL A 324 1.56 -23.72 0.15
CA VAL A 324 2.98 -23.37 0.07
C VAL A 324 3.64 -23.40 1.45
N ASP A 325 3.03 -22.79 2.46
CA ASP A 325 3.57 -22.76 3.82
C ASP A 325 3.73 -24.17 4.41
N ILE A 326 2.74 -25.04 4.19
CA ILE A 326 2.78 -26.44 4.64
C ILE A 326 3.89 -27.20 3.91
N LEU A 327 3.96 -27.12 2.58
CA LEU A 327 4.96 -27.83 1.78
C LEU A 327 6.39 -27.34 2.04
N ALA A 328 6.56 -26.07 2.39
CA ALA A 328 7.85 -25.48 2.71
C ALA A 328 8.31 -25.83 4.13
N THR A 329 7.40 -25.85 5.12
CA THR A 329 7.81 -25.82 6.54
C THR A 329 7.33 -26.99 7.39
N ARG A 330 6.31 -27.73 6.96
CA ARG A 330 5.65 -28.78 7.77
C ARG A 330 5.78 -30.17 7.19
N SER A 331 5.39 -30.36 5.93
CA SER A 331 5.22 -31.70 5.37
C SER A 331 5.27 -31.73 3.86
N LYS A 332 5.91 -32.76 3.31
CA LYS A 332 5.74 -33.17 1.92
C LYS A 332 4.50 -34.05 1.84
N ASP A 333 3.36 -33.42 1.61
CA ASP A 333 2.06 -34.09 1.50
C ASP A 333 1.46 -33.94 0.09
N LEU A 334 1.06 -35.07 -0.50
CA LEU A 334 0.53 -35.15 -1.86
C LEU A 334 -0.83 -34.48 -2.00
N LEU A 335 -1.69 -34.56 -0.98
CA LEU A 335 -2.98 -33.89 -0.99
C LEU A 335 -2.79 -32.38 -0.92
N VAL A 336 -1.86 -31.90 -0.09
CA VAL A 336 -1.52 -30.47 -0.05
C VAL A 336 -0.94 -30.00 -1.39
N ALA A 337 -0.07 -30.80 -2.02
CA ALA A 337 0.41 -30.51 -3.37
C ALA A 337 -0.72 -30.53 -4.43
N SER A 338 -1.74 -31.36 -4.24
CA SER A 338 -2.97 -31.37 -5.05
C SER A 338 -3.72 -30.04 -4.93
N TYR A 339 -3.93 -29.57 -3.70
CA TYR A 339 -4.59 -28.30 -3.40
C TYR A 339 -3.82 -27.12 -3.98
N LEU A 340 -2.49 -27.13 -3.83
CA LEU A 340 -1.61 -26.14 -4.43
C LEU A 340 -1.76 -26.11 -5.96
N ALA A 341 -1.66 -27.26 -6.63
CA ALA A 341 -1.72 -27.32 -8.09
C ALA A 341 -3.06 -26.79 -8.64
N VAL A 342 -4.18 -27.15 -8.01
CA VAL A 342 -5.49 -26.62 -8.40
C VAL A 342 -5.60 -25.12 -8.11
N GLY A 343 -5.16 -24.67 -6.93
CA GLY A 343 -5.17 -23.26 -6.56
C GLY A 343 -4.32 -22.41 -7.52
N LEU A 344 -3.19 -22.93 -7.99
CA LEU A 344 -2.36 -22.27 -8.99
C LEU A 344 -3.06 -22.17 -10.34
N VAL A 345 -3.73 -23.23 -10.81
CA VAL A 345 -4.55 -23.15 -12.04
C VAL A 345 -5.65 -22.10 -11.88
N GLN A 346 -6.32 -22.05 -10.73
CA GLN A 346 -7.39 -21.08 -10.47
C GLN A 346 -6.91 -19.63 -10.41
N THR A 347 -5.71 -19.38 -9.89
CA THR A 347 -5.16 -18.03 -9.70
C THR A 347 -4.27 -17.55 -10.85
N ARG A 348 -3.62 -18.47 -11.58
CA ARG A 348 -2.60 -18.16 -12.61
C ARG A 348 -2.87 -18.82 -13.97
N GLY A 349 -3.93 -19.62 -14.12
CA GLY A 349 -4.28 -20.31 -15.36
C GLY A 349 -3.16 -21.25 -15.85
N GLY A 350 -2.79 -21.14 -17.13
CA GLY A 350 -1.74 -21.96 -17.77
C GLY A 350 -0.38 -21.94 -17.06
N ASP A 351 0.07 -20.78 -16.57
CA ASP A 351 1.31 -20.68 -15.78
C ASP A 351 1.19 -21.46 -14.47
N GLY A 352 0.01 -21.41 -13.86
CA GLY A 352 -0.30 -22.18 -12.66
C GLY A 352 -0.34 -23.68 -12.90
N LEU A 353 -0.82 -24.12 -14.08
CA LEU A 353 -0.79 -25.52 -14.48
C LEU A 353 0.65 -26.03 -14.60
N ALA A 354 1.50 -25.32 -15.34
CA ALA A 354 2.90 -25.69 -15.53
C ALA A 354 3.65 -25.76 -14.20
N LEU A 355 3.47 -24.73 -13.35
CA LEU A 355 4.10 -24.65 -12.03
C LEU A 355 3.60 -25.75 -11.08
N GLY A 356 2.29 -25.98 -11.01
CA GLY A 356 1.69 -27.01 -10.17
C GLY A 356 2.15 -28.42 -10.55
N LEU A 357 2.18 -28.71 -11.86
CA LEU A 357 2.69 -29.97 -12.40
C LEU A 357 4.17 -30.18 -12.10
N LYS A 358 4.98 -29.12 -12.22
CA LYS A 358 6.39 -29.18 -11.87
C LYS A 358 6.59 -29.55 -10.40
N VAL A 359 5.88 -28.88 -9.48
CA VAL A 359 5.95 -29.20 -8.04
C VAL A 359 5.53 -30.65 -7.80
N TRP A 360 4.44 -31.10 -8.44
CA TRP A 360 3.95 -32.47 -8.37
C TRP A 360 5.00 -33.49 -8.82
N ARG A 361 5.56 -33.31 -10.02
CA ARG A 361 6.56 -34.22 -10.57
C ARG A 361 7.78 -34.29 -9.66
N ASP A 362 8.32 -33.14 -9.26
CA ASP A 362 9.52 -33.08 -8.42
C ASP A 362 9.26 -33.76 -7.05
N LEU A 363 8.04 -33.61 -6.48
CA LEU A 363 7.63 -34.26 -5.23
C LEU A 363 7.55 -35.79 -5.37
N LEU A 364 6.96 -36.27 -6.47
CA LEU A 364 6.87 -37.70 -6.76
C LEU A 364 8.26 -38.30 -6.97
N GLU A 365 9.08 -37.71 -7.83
CA GLU A 365 10.41 -38.25 -8.14
C GLU A 365 11.34 -38.29 -6.91
N ARG A 366 11.24 -37.29 -6.03
CA ARG A 366 12.22 -37.10 -4.95
C ARG A 366 11.79 -37.64 -3.59
N PHE A 367 10.48 -37.67 -3.31
CA PHE A 367 9.95 -37.99 -1.98
C PHE A 367 8.95 -39.16 -1.97
N TRP A 368 8.73 -39.86 -3.09
CA TRP A 368 7.75 -40.95 -3.19
C TRP A 368 7.80 -41.99 -2.07
N SER A 369 8.98 -42.43 -1.64
CA SER A 369 9.10 -43.45 -0.60
C SER A 369 8.41 -43.04 0.70
N ASP A 370 8.61 -41.79 1.11
CA ASP A 370 8.34 -41.34 2.48
C ASP A 370 7.27 -40.24 2.57
N LEU A 371 6.78 -39.71 1.44
CA LEU A 371 5.78 -38.62 1.48
C LEU A 371 4.44 -39.04 2.10
N TYR A 372 3.72 -38.03 2.59
CA TYR A 372 2.37 -38.18 3.09
C TYR A 372 1.32 -38.04 1.97
N PRO A 373 0.15 -38.69 2.07
CA PRO A 373 -0.18 -39.74 3.04
C PRO A 373 0.67 -41.01 2.82
N THR A 374 1.02 -41.71 3.89
CA THR A 374 1.85 -42.94 3.81
C THR A 374 1.12 -44.13 3.20
N ARG A 375 -0.22 -44.15 3.27
CA ARG A 375 -1.05 -45.22 2.71
C ARG A 375 -1.30 -45.00 1.22
N MET A 376 -1.06 -46.03 0.39
CA MET A 376 -1.27 -45.96 -1.07
C MET A 376 -2.69 -45.50 -1.46
N ARG A 377 -3.73 -46.00 -0.80
CA ARG A 377 -5.12 -45.54 -1.02
C ARG A 377 -5.32 -44.05 -0.75
N GLY A 378 -4.58 -43.48 0.20
CA GLY A 378 -4.60 -42.04 0.47
C GLY A 378 -4.00 -41.27 -0.69
N ARG A 379 -2.84 -41.72 -1.20
CA ARG A 379 -2.18 -41.13 -2.36
C ARG A 379 -3.03 -41.20 -3.62
N GLN A 380 -3.67 -42.34 -3.87
CA GLN A 380 -4.60 -42.53 -4.98
C GLN A 380 -5.75 -41.51 -4.93
N ARG A 381 -6.36 -41.30 -3.75
CA ARG A 381 -7.40 -40.28 -3.57
C ARG A 381 -6.89 -38.85 -3.80
N SER A 382 -5.66 -38.54 -3.41
CA SER A 382 -5.04 -37.24 -3.70
C SER A 382 -4.92 -37.02 -5.21
N VAL A 383 -4.46 -38.04 -5.95
CA VAL A 383 -4.38 -38.00 -7.42
C VAL A 383 -5.76 -37.84 -8.06
N GLU A 384 -6.76 -38.62 -7.63
CA GLU A 384 -8.13 -38.52 -8.14
C GLU A 384 -8.73 -37.12 -7.90
N TRP A 385 -8.56 -36.59 -6.69
CA TRP A 385 -9.03 -35.25 -6.34
C TRP A 385 -8.35 -34.19 -7.21
N TRP A 386 -7.03 -34.27 -7.37
CA TRP A 386 -6.27 -33.35 -8.20
C TRP A 386 -6.77 -33.36 -9.65
N LEU A 387 -6.90 -34.54 -10.25
CA LEU A 387 -7.35 -34.69 -11.64
C LEU A 387 -8.75 -34.10 -11.85
N ASP A 388 -9.73 -34.50 -11.05
CA ASP A 388 -11.11 -34.03 -11.19
C ASP A 388 -11.19 -32.50 -11.07
N ARG A 389 -10.50 -31.93 -10.08
CA ARG A 389 -10.53 -30.49 -9.82
C ARG A 389 -9.75 -29.67 -10.85
N THR A 390 -8.60 -30.16 -11.33
CA THR A 390 -7.86 -29.50 -12.40
C THR A 390 -8.64 -29.53 -13.72
N GLU A 391 -9.28 -30.65 -14.06
CA GLU A 391 -10.15 -30.72 -15.25
C GLU A 391 -11.30 -29.70 -15.19
N ILE A 392 -11.97 -29.60 -14.05
CA ILE A 392 -13.04 -28.60 -13.85
C ILE A 392 -12.50 -27.18 -14.00
N ALA A 393 -11.37 -26.86 -13.35
CA ALA A 393 -10.76 -25.53 -13.38
C ALA A 393 -10.37 -25.13 -14.82
N LEU A 394 -9.70 -26.02 -15.57
CA LEU A 394 -9.31 -25.75 -16.96
C LEU A 394 -10.51 -25.57 -17.89
N ARG A 395 -11.60 -26.33 -17.69
CA ARG A 395 -12.84 -26.16 -18.48
C ARG A 395 -13.53 -24.83 -18.22
N GLN A 396 -13.51 -24.36 -16.97
CA GLN A 396 -14.10 -23.07 -16.59
C GLN A 396 -13.34 -21.87 -17.19
N GLN A 397 -12.05 -22.04 -17.49
CA GLN A 397 -11.17 -20.97 -17.96
C GLN A 397 -10.99 -20.91 -19.49
N ARG A 398 -11.72 -21.73 -20.28
CA ARG A 398 -11.63 -21.69 -21.76
C ARG A 398 -12.24 -20.39 -22.32
N PRO A 399 -11.66 -19.79 -23.39
CA PRO A 399 -10.51 -20.27 -24.16
C PRO A 399 -9.17 -19.77 -23.60
N GLN A 400 -8.23 -20.68 -23.36
CA GLN A 400 -6.85 -20.36 -23.00
C GLN A 400 -5.88 -21.19 -23.86
N THR A 401 -5.01 -20.53 -24.60
CA THR A 401 -3.92 -21.14 -25.37
C THR A 401 -2.63 -21.07 -24.56
N LEU A 402 -1.84 -22.13 -24.55
CA LEU A 402 -0.50 -22.12 -23.96
C LEU A 402 0.53 -21.73 -25.03
N PRO A 403 1.56 -20.92 -24.70
CA PRO A 403 2.70 -20.73 -25.58
C PRO A 403 3.36 -22.05 -25.95
N THR A 404 3.93 -22.15 -27.15
CA THR A 404 4.51 -23.41 -27.69
C THR A 404 5.50 -24.08 -26.74
N GLU A 405 6.40 -23.30 -26.14
CA GLU A 405 7.39 -23.81 -25.19
C GLU A 405 6.73 -24.37 -23.93
N GLN A 406 5.85 -23.60 -23.30
CA GLN A 406 5.11 -24.02 -22.10
C GLN A 406 4.20 -25.22 -22.38
N HIS A 407 3.54 -25.26 -23.53
CA HIS A 407 2.70 -26.38 -23.97
C HIS A 407 3.50 -27.69 -24.03
N GLY A 408 4.68 -27.65 -24.64
CA GLY A 408 5.61 -28.79 -24.69
C GLY A 408 6.05 -29.26 -23.30
N ILE A 409 6.48 -28.33 -22.44
CA ILE A 409 6.89 -28.63 -21.06
C ILE A 409 5.76 -29.29 -20.27
N VAL A 410 4.53 -28.75 -20.37
CA VAL A 410 3.36 -29.29 -19.66
C VAL A 410 3.04 -30.71 -20.13
N LEU A 411 3.02 -30.96 -21.43
CA LEU A 411 2.74 -32.30 -21.98
C LEU A 411 3.82 -33.33 -21.60
N GLU A 412 5.10 -32.95 -21.65
CA GLU A 412 6.20 -33.80 -21.21
C GLU A 412 6.10 -34.14 -19.72
N THR A 413 5.80 -33.11 -18.90
CA THR A 413 5.66 -33.27 -17.45
C THR A 413 4.46 -34.17 -17.10
N LEU A 414 3.31 -33.99 -17.77
CA LEU A 414 2.15 -34.87 -17.63
C LEU A 414 2.48 -36.31 -18.01
N ALA A 415 3.19 -36.53 -19.12
CA ALA A 415 3.59 -37.87 -19.54
C ALA A 415 4.57 -38.54 -18.55
N ALA A 416 5.46 -37.77 -17.94
CA ALA A 416 6.35 -38.26 -16.89
C ALA A 416 5.58 -38.66 -15.62
N ILE A 417 4.62 -37.84 -15.18
CA ILE A 417 3.75 -38.13 -14.03
C ILE A 417 2.90 -39.38 -14.30
N ASP A 418 2.28 -39.48 -15.48
CA ASP A 418 1.45 -40.62 -15.90
C ASP A 418 2.26 -41.94 -15.85
N ARG A 419 3.48 -41.94 -16.39
CA ARG A 419 4.40 -43.08 -16.32
C ARG A 419 4.75 -43.43 -14.87
N PHE A 420 5.12 -42.43 -14.08
CA PHE A 420 5.51 -42.63 -12.68
C PHE A 420 4.37 -43.24 -11.86
N LEU A 421 3.14 -42.71 -12.00
CA LEU A 421 1.97 -43.21 -11.29
C LEU A 421 1.62 -44.64 -11.71
N GLY A 422 1.70 -44.96 -13.01
CA GLY A 422 1.45 -46.32 -13.51
C GLY A 422 2.46 -47.37 -13.03
N GLU A 423 3.70 -46.95 -12.73
CA GLU A 423 4.74 -47.85 -12.17
C GLU A 423 4.56 -48.08 -10.65
N HIS A 424 3.98 -47.12 -9.92
CA HIS A 424 3.97 -47.10 -8.46
C HIS A 424 2.59 -47.30 -7.81
N LEU A 425 1.49 -47.23 -8.58
CA LEU A 425 0.12 -47.47 -8.11
C LEU A 425 -0.54 -48.59 -8.92
N GLU A 426 -1.10 -49.60 -8.22
CA GLU A 426 -1.76 -50.75 -8.85
C GLU A 426 -3.00 -50.36 -9.69
N ASP A 427 -3.78 -49.38 -9.20
CA ASP A 427 -4.99 -48.84 -9.85
C ASP A 427 -4.83 -47.33 -10.13
N ALA A 428 -3.76 -46.93 -10.84
CA ALA A 428 -3.46 -45.53 -11.12
C ALA A 428 -4.61 -44.84 -11.91
N PRO A 429 -5.10 -43.67 -11.46
CA PRO A 429 -6.05 -42.87 -12.24
C PRO A 429 -5.45 -42.45 -13.59
N SER A 430 -6.24 -42.54 -14.66
CA SER A 430 -5.79 -42.20 -16.02
C SER A 430 -5.72 -40.68 -16.23
N LEU A 431 -4.58 -40.18 -16.74
CA LEU A 431 -4.37 -38.78 -17.08
C LEU A 431 -4.81 -38.42 -18.52
N THR A 432 -5.40 -39.36 -19.27
CA THR A 432 -5.69 -39.19 -20.71
C THR A 432 -6.59 -37.99 -20.99
N LYS A 433 -7.66 -37.80 -20.21
CA LYS A 433 -8.59 -36.66 -20.39
C LYS A 433 -7.92 -35.31 -20.17
N LEU A 434 -7.08 -35.21 -19.13
CA LEU A 434 -6.31 -34.00 -18.85
C LEU A 434 -5.30 -33.72 -19.98
N ARG A 435 -4.64 -34.76 -20.50
CA ARG A 435 -3.73 -34.65 -21.65
C ARG A 435 -4.44 -34.19 -22.93
N GLU A 436 -5.64 -34.71 -23.21
CA GLU A 436 -6.48 -34.25 -24.32
C GLU A 436 -6.86 -32.77 -24.13
N LEU A 437 -7.30 -32.38 -22.94
CA LEU A 437 -7.65 -30.98 -22.63
C LEU A 437 -6.48 -30.03 -22.85
N VAL A 438 -5.26 -30.40 -22.45
CA VAL A 438 -4.05 -29.60 -22.69
C VAL A 438 -3.63 -29.64 -24.16
N SER A 439 -3.80 -30.76 -24.84
CA SER A 439 -3.51 -30.87 -26.28
C SER A 439 -4.38 -29.91 -27.10
N ASP A 440 -5.65 -29.75 -26.74
CA ASP A 440 -6.57 -28.76 -27.33
C ASP A 440 -6.14 -27.30 -27.07
N MET A 441 -5.30 -27.05 -26.06
CA MET A 441 -4.79 -25.71 -25.71
C MET A 441 -3.51 -25.35 -26.50
N ALA A 442 -3.20 -26.12 -27.55
CA ALA A 442 -2.09 -25.82 -28.44
C ALA A 442 -2.22 -24.39 -29.01
N PRO A 443 -1.09 -23.70 -29.25
CA PRO A 443 -1.11 -22.41 -29.93
C PRO A 443 -1.74 -22.58 -31.32
N GLU A 444 -2.58 -21.63 -31.75
CA GLU A 444 -3.10 -21.64 -33.13
C GLU A 444 -1.93 -21.49 -34.11
N GLU A 445 -1.68 -22.52 -34.92
CA GLU A 445 -0.66 -22.46 -35.97
C GLU A 445 -1.12 -21.48 -37.06
N GLY A 446 -0.53 -20.28 -37.09
CA GLY A 446 -0.79 -19.31 -38.15
C GLY A 446 -0.19 -17.93 -37.93
N GLY A 447 1.11 -17.77 -38.21
CA GLY A 447 1.74 -16.46 -38.37
C GLY A 447 3.27 -16.47 -38.25
N GLU A 448 3.96 -16.85 -39.32
CA GLU A 448 5.31 -16.31 -39.54
C GLU A 448 5.24 -14.78 -39.71
N THR A 449 6.30 -14.11 -39.26
CA THR A 449 6.63 -12.67 -39.44
C THR A 449 5.89 -11.73 -38.46
N VAL A 450 6.49 -10.80 -37.71
CA VAL A 450 7.82 -10.16 -37.70
C VAL A 450 8.12 -9.78 -36.25
N SER A 451 9.39 -9.88 -35.83
CA SER A 451 9.91 -9.16 -34.67
C SER A 451 9.79 -7.66 -34.93
N GLU A 452 8.66 -7.06 -34.60
CA GLU A 452 8.49 -5.61 -34.66
C GLU A 452 9.09 -5.03 -33.38
N ALA A 453 10.37 -4.67 -33.49
CA ALA A 453 11.05 -3.81 -32.55
C ALA A 453 10.18 -2.57 -32.31
N VAL A 454 9.53 -2.50 -31.15
CA VAL A 454 8.96 -1.25 -30.64
C VAL A 454 10.14 -0.31 -30.42
N ALA A 455 10.38 0.54 -31.42
CA ALA A 455 11.30 1.65 -31.31
C ALA A 455 10.89 2.49 -30.09
N PRO A 456 11.78 2.70 -29.11
CA PRO A 456 11.50 3.63 -28.03
C PRO A 456 11.29 5.03 -28.64
N PRO A 457 10.35 5.85 -28.13
CA PRO A 457 10.21 7.23 -28.57
C PRO A 457 11.54 7.95 -28.36
N PRO A 458 11.93 8.90 -29.23
CA PRO A 458 13.22 9.58 -29.12
C PRO A 458 13.33 10.24 -27.76
N ALA A 459 14.24 9.73 -26.94
CA ALA A 459 14.67 10.37 -25.72
C ALA A 459 15.18 11.78 -26.10
N GLN A 460 14.49 12.80 -25.61
CA GLN A 460 15.02 14.15 -25.63
C GLN A 460 16.35 14.14 -24.87
N PRO A 461 17.38 14.89 -25.34
CA PRO A 461 18.67 14.93 -24.67
C PRO A 461 18.51 15.47 -23.26
N GLU A 462 18.57 14.59 -22.27
CA GLU A 462 18.80 14.98 -20.88
C GLU A 462 20.17 15.68 -20.79
N ALA A 463 20.17 16.77 -20.04
CA ALA A 463 21.33 17.59 -19.76
C ALA A 463 22.49 16.78 -19.15
N PRO A 464 23.75 17.18 -19.37
CA PRO A 464 24.93 16.39 -18.99
C PRO A 464 25.04 16.18 -17.48
N ALA A 465 25.56 14.99 -17.16
CA ALA A 465 25.97 14.39 -15.90
C ALA A 465 26.10 15.30 -14.66
N THR A 466 25.47 14.89 -13.57
CA THR A 466 25.91 15.21 -12.22
C THR A 466 27.02 14.22 -11.83
N ASP A 467 28.18 14.71 -11.41
CA ASP A 467 29.33 13.90 -10.97
C ASP A 467 28.96 12.88 -9.88
N LEU A 468 29.52 11.66 -9.94
CA LEU A 468 29.38 10.61 -8.91
C LEU A 468 29.85 11.02 -7.51
N PHE A 469 30.56 12.16 -7.40
CA PHE A 469 31.12 12.70 -6.16
C PHE A 469 30.86 14.22 -5.98
N ALA A 470 29.83 14.78 -6.63
CA ALA A 470 29.55 16.22 -6.50
C ALA A 470 29.29 16.64 -5.03
N PRO A 471 29.88 17.75 -4.54
CA PRO A 471 29.60 18.24 -3.19
C PRO A 471 28.15 18.71 -3.06
N PRO A 472 27.52 18.59 -1.86
CA PRO A 472 26.15 19.02 -1.67
C PRO A 472 26.05 20.53 -1.91
N ARG A 473 25.37 20.93 -2.99
CA ARG A 473 24.98 22.33 -3.16
C ARG A 473 24.03 22.66 -2.03
N GLN A 474 24.40 23.63 -1.19
CA GLN A 474 23.50 24.23 -0.22
C GLN A 474 22.29 24.78 -0.98
N ALA A 475 21.16 24.07 -0.87
CA ALA A 475 19.89 24.54 -1.37
C ALA A 475 19.40 25.64 -0.43
N THR A 476 19.47 26.89 -0.89
CA THR A 476 18.57 27.93 -0.39
C THR A 476 17.14 27.44 -0.61
N VAL A 477 16.41 27.26 0.50
CA VAL A 477 15.03 26.77 0.52
C VAL A 477 14.14 27.72 -0.29
N PRO A 478 13.57 27.32 -1.44
CA PRO A 478 12.44 28.03 -2.01
C PRO A 478 11.17 27.64 -1.21
N PRO A 479 10.13 28.48 -1.20
CA PRO A 479 8.90 28.19 -0.46
C PRO A 479 8.29 26.87 -0.96
N VAL A 480 7.96 26.00 -0.01
CA VAL A 480 7.24 24.74 -0.26
C VAL A 480 5.84 25.09 -0.76
N GLU A 481 5.60 24.94 -2.06
CA GLU A 481 4.26 24.62 -2.56
C GLU A 481 4.05 23.10 -2.44
N PRO A 482 2.91 22.64 -1.91
CA PRO A 482 2.62 21.21 -1.85
C PRO A 482 2.46 20.66 -3.28
N PRO A 483 2.92 19.42 -3.55
CA PRO A 483 2.91 18.86 -4.88
C PRO A 483 1.46 18.65 -5.36
N ARG A 484 1.06 19.37 -6.40
CA ARG A 484 -0.12 19.03 -7.20
C ARG A 484 0.22 17.79 -8.03
N GLN A 485 -0.21 16.62 -7.54
CA GLN A 485 -0.27 15.41 -8.33
C GLN A 485 -1.28 15.61 -9.46
N THR A 486 -0.81 15.75 -10.70
CA THR A 486 -1.66 15.59 -11.88
C THR A 486 -1.87 14.11 -12.12
N ILE A 487 -3.04 13.61 -11.69
CA ILE A 487 -3.49 12.24 -11.90
C ILE A 487 -3.99 12.11 -13.34
N ALA A 488 -3.56 11.07 -14.05
CA ALA A 488 -4.10 10.75 -15.37
C ALA A 488 -5.57 10.28 -15.23
N PRO A 489 -6.49 10.63 -16.15
CA PRO A 489 -7.93 10.51 -15.92
C PRO A 489 -8.47 9.08 -15.74
N GLY A 490 -7.69 8.04 -16.06
CA GLY A 490 -8.06 6.64 -15.88
C GLY A 490 -7.61 6.00 -14.56
N SER A 491 -6.67 6.61 -13.82
CA SER A 491 -6.07 6.02 -12.60
C SER A 491 -6.66 6.54 -11.28
N SER A 492 -7.36 7.68 -11.29
CA SER A 492 -7.94 8.28 -10.08
C SER A 492 -9.03 7.42 -9.44
N LEU A 493 -9.87 6.79 -10.26
CA LEU A 493 -10.95 5.94 -9.76
C LEU A 493 -10.38 4.69 -9.11
N GLN A 494 -9.46 3.98 -9.77
CA GLN A 494 -8.78 2.80 -9.23
C GLN A 494 -7.99 3.11 -7.94
N ALA A 495 -7.30 4.25 -7.89
CA ALA A 495 -6.62 4.70 -6.67
C ALA A 495 -7.61 5.03 -5.53
N LEU A 496 -8.76 5.62 -5.85
CA LEU A 496 -9.85 5.81 -4.89
C LEU A 496 -10.44 4.46 -4.43
N GLU A 497 -10.53 3.47 -5.32
CA GLU A 497 -11.01 2.13 -4.97
C GLU A 497 -10.13 1.44 -3.95
N GLU A 498 -8.83 1.45 -4.20
CA GLU A 498 -7.84 0.88 -3.31
C GLU A 498 -7.76 1.67 -1.99
N GLY A 499 -7.80 3.00 -2.05
CA GLY A 499 -7.82 3.85 -0.86
C GLY A 499 -9.03 3.59 0.04
N LEU A 500 -10.23 3.49 -0.54
CA LEU A 500 -11.45 3.19 0.23
C LEU A 500 -11.43 1.76 0.80
N ARG A 501 -10.83 0.79 0.09
CA ARG A 501 -10.63 -0.58 0.59
C ARG A 501 -9.73 -0.57 1.83
N GLN A 502 -8.59 0.11 1.78
CA GLN A 502 -7.65 0.25 2.91
C GLN A 502 -8.30 0.98 4.10
N VAL A 503 -9.10 2.01 3.84
CA VAL A 503 -9.87 2.71 4.88
C VAL A 503 -10.87 1.76 5.55
N GLY A 504 -11.52 0.88 4.80
CA GLY A 504 -12.43 -0.14 5.35
C GLY A 504 -11.72 -1.17 6.24
N GLU A 505 -10.53 -1.64 5.84
CA GLU A 505 -9.72 -2.56 6.66
C GLU A 505 -9.23 -1.89 7.95
N ALA A 506 -8.76 -0.64 7.85
CA ALA A 506 -8.35 0.15 9.02
C ALA A 506 -9.53 0.41 9.96
N ALA A 507 -10.72 0.69 9.43
CA ALA A 507 -11.94 0.85 10.22
C ALA A 507 -12.29 -0.44 10.99
N GLY A 508 -12.19 -1.60 10.35
CA GLY A 508 -12.40 -2.89 11.00
C GLY A 508 -11.39 -3.16 12.13
N ALA A 509 -10.12 -2.84 11.92
CA ALA A 509 -9.09 -2.96 12.95
C ALA A 509 -9.32 -2.01 14.14
N LEU A 510 -9.69 -0.75 13.88
CA LEU A 510 -10.01 0.22 14.93
C LEU A 510 -11.27 -0.16 15.70
N LEU A 511 -12.27 -0.75 15.05
CA LEU A 511 -13.49 -1.24 15.69
C LEU A 511 -13.21 -2.38 16.69
N GLN A 512 -12.22 -3.23 16.40
CA GLN A 512 -11.77 -4.26 17.35
C GLN A 512 -11.03 -3.69 18.56
N GLN A 513 -10.37 -2.53 18.41
CA GLN A 513 -9.61 -1.89 19.48
C GLN A 513 -10.50 -1.03 20.39
N ASP A 514 -11.37 -0.20 19.81
CA ASP A 514 -12.31 0.64 20.54
C ASP A 514 -13.68 0.70 19.84
N PRO A 515 -14.61 -0.21 20.20
CA PRO A 515 -15.95 -0.23 19.61
C PRO A 515 -16.83 0.95 20.07
N ALA A 516 -16.43 1.71 21.10
CA ALA A 516 -17.17 2.88 21.57
C ALA A 516 -16.81 4.18 20.83
N GLY A 517 -15.66 4.20 20.14
CA GLY A 517 -15.20 5.34 19.37
C GLY A 517 -16.08 5.61 18.15
N PRO A 518 -16.33 6.88 17.78
CA PRO A 518 -17.14 7.21 16.60
C PRO A 518 -16.40 7.05 15.26
N VAL A 519 -15.06 7.17 15.27
CA VAL A 519 -14.22 7.18 14.06
C VAL A 519 -14.31 5.89 13.23
N PRO A 520 -14.25 4.67 13.81
CA PRO A 520 -14.32 3.43 13.03
C PRO A 520 -15.61 3.35 12.20
N TYR A 521 -16.74 3.71 12.78
CA TYR A 521 -18.03 3.69 12.09
C TYR A 521 -18.07 4.67 10.91
N ARG A 522 -17.52 5.89 11.06
CA ARG A 522 -17.45 6.87 9.97
C ARG A 522 -16.58 6.36 8.82
N LEU A 523 -15.43 5.78 9.13
CA LEU A 523 -14.53 5.24 8.12
C LEU A 523 -15.15 4.05 7.37
N SER A 524 -15.86 3.15 8.07
CA SER A 524 -16.61 2.05 7.43
C SER A 524 -17.67 2.55 6.44
N ARG A 525 -18.41 3.60 6.79
CA ARG A 525 -19.43 4.20 5.91
C ARG A 525 -18.80 4.96 4.75
N LEU A 526 -17.71 5.68 4.98
CA LEU A 526 -16.94 6.33 3.93
C LEU A 526 -16.43 5.30 2.91
N ALA A 527 -15.89 4.17 3.38
CA ALA A 527 -15.44 3.08 2.52
C ALA A 527 -16.59 2.47 1.71
N ALA A 528 -17.75 2.23 2.34
CA ALA A 528 -18.92 1.62 1.71
C ALA A 528 -19.63 2.54 0.70
N TRP A 529 -19.77 3.83 1.02
CA TRP A 529 -20.60 4.77 0.27
C TRP A 529 -19.81 5.83 -0.51
N GLY A 530 -18.49 5.91 -0.33
CA GLY A 530 -17.65 6.95 -0.92
C GLY A 530 -17.72 7.03 -2.45
N LYS A 531 -17.91 5.88 -3.12
CA LYS A 531 -18.03 5.78 -4.59
C LYS A 531 -19.43 5.96 -5.13
N VAL A 532 -20.46 5.88 -4.28
CA VAL A 532 -21.84 5.84 -4.72
C VAL A 532 -22.34 7.27 -4.94
N THR A 533 -22.40 7.68 -6.20
CA THR A 533 -22.84 9.02 -6.60
C THR A 533 -24.21 9.05 -7.24
N GLU A 534 -24.73 7.91 -7.69
CA GLU A 534 -26.01 7.78 -8.38
C GLU A 534 -26.85 6.63 -7.81
N LEU A 535 -28.17 6.69 -8.01
CA LEU A 535 -29.08 5.62 -7.63
C LEU A 535 -28.86 4.38 -8.52
N PRO A 536 -28.95 3.16 -7.98
CA PRO A 536 -28.84 1.97 -8.79
C PRO A 536 -30.00 1.88 -9.79
N PRO A 537 -29.76 1.40 -11.03
CA PRO A 537 -30.79 1.33 -12.06
C PRO A 537 -31.91 0.38 -11.63
N ALA A 538 -33.15 0.89 -11.66
CA ALA A 538 -34.33 0.20 -11.18
C ALA A 538 -35.44 0.17 -12.25
N VAL A 539 -36.17 -0.95 -12.31
CA VAL A 539 -37.39 -1.10 -13.12
C VAL A 539 -38.53 -1.36 -12.15
N ASN A 540 -39.54 -0.48 -12.13
CA ASN A 540 -40.67 -0.54 -11.19
C ASN A 540 -40.24 -0.64 -9.71
N GLY A 541 -39.19 0.09 -9.30
CA GLY A 541 -38.67 0.11 -7.93
C GLY A 541 -37.79 -1.09 -7.54
N ARG A 542 -37.56 -2.05 -8.45
CA ARG A 542 -36.66 -3.20 -8.24
C ARG A 542 -35.35 -3.04 -8.99
N THR A 543 -34.24 -3.28 -8.30
CA THR A 543 -32.89 -3.23 -8.85
C THR A 543 -32.44 -4.60 -9.35
N ARG A 544 -31.32 -4.65 -10.08
CA ARG A 544 -30.65 -5.92 -10.46
C ARG A 544 -29.66 -6.41 -9.39
N ILE A 545 -29.64 -5.78 -8.22
CA ILE A 545 -28.70 -6.09 -7.15
C ILE A 545 -29.15 -7.37 -6.45
N PRO A 546 -28.25 -8.35 -6.24
CA PRO A 546 -28.59 -9.60 -5.57
C PRO A 546 -29.02 -9.33 -4.12
N PRO A 547 -30.09 -9.99 -3.63
CA PRO A 547 -30.54 -9.82 -2.26
C PRO A 547 -29.58 -10.51 -1.26
N PRO A 548 -29.63 -10.11 0.02
CA PRO A 548 -29.01 -10.87 1.10
C PRO A 548 -29.55 -12.31 1.17
N GLU A 549 -28.71 -13.25 1.55
CA GLU A 549 -29.11 -14.64 1.76
C GLU A 549 -30.17 -14.74 2.87
N ARG A 550 -31.15 -15.63 2.70
CA ARG A 550 -32.25 -15.80 3.68
C ARG A 550 -31.75 -16.15 5.08
N GLN A 551 -30.66 -16.91 5.17
CA GLN A 551 -30.02 -17.26 6.44
C GLN A 551 -29.48 -16.02 7.17
N VAL A 552 -28.96 -15.03 6.44
CA VAL A 552 -28.45 -13.77 7.02
C VAL A 552 -29.60 -12.93 7.55
N LEU A 553 -30.72 -12.88 6.83
CA LEU A 553 -31.94 -12.22 7.28
C LEU A 553 -32.47 -12.85 8.59
N THR A 554 -32.58 -14.18 8.63
CA THR A 554 -33.01 -14.91 9.84
C THR A 554 -32.07 -14.64 11.01
N LEU A 555 -30.76 -14.73 10.81
CA LEU A 555 -29.76 -14.47 11.86
C LEU A 555 -29.87 -13.06 12.44
N LEU A 556 -29.95 -12.03 11.58
CA LEU A 556 -30.05 -10.64 12.05
C LEU A 556 -31.39 -10.39 12.76
N GLN A 557 -32.49 -11.00 12.33
CA GLN A 557 -33.78 -10.91 13.01
C GLN A 557 -33.78 -11.60 14.38
N GLU A 558 -33.14 -12.76 14.50
CA GLU A 558 -32.95 -13.46 15.78
C GLU A 558 -32.08 -12.64 16.74
N LEU A 559 -30.97 -12.07 16.24
CA LEU A 559 -30.10 -11.22 17.04
C LEU A 559 -30.78 -9.90 17.44
N ALA A 560 -31.58 -9.32 16.55
CA ALA A 560 -32.38 -8.13 16.85
C ALA A 560 -33.45 -8.44 17.91
N SER A 561 -34.16 -9.56 17.83
CA SER A 561 -35.25 -9.85 18.78
C SER A 561 -34.75 -10.31 20.17
N HIS A 562 -33.70 -11.14 20.23
CA HIS A 562 -33.29 -11.83 21.47
C HIS A 562 -31.77 -11.90 21.68
N GLY A 563 -30.97 -11.36 20.77
CA GLY A 563 -29.51 -11.49 20.79
C GLY A 563 -28.78 -10.44 21.62
N ASP A 564 -27.52 -10.77 21.93
CA ASP A 564 -26.54 -9.86 22.51
C ASP A 564 -26.31 -8.65 21.58
N GLY A 565 -26.34 -7.44 22.16
CA GLY A 565 -26.09 -6.20 21.43
C GLY A 565 -24.71 -6.17 20.79
N GLU A 566 -23.70 -6.81 21.39
CA GLU A 566 -22.36 -6.87 20.80
C GLU A 566 -22.31 -7.83 19.59
N ALA A 567 -23.02 -8.96 19.66
CA ALA A 567 -23.14 -9.90 18.55
C ALA A 567 -23.92 -9.29 17.37
N LEU A 568 -25.01 -8.57 17.65
CA LEU A 568 -25.78 -7.85 16.64
C LEU A 568 -24.92 -6.77 15.96
N LEU A 569 -24.15 -6.01 16.74
CA LEU A 569 -23.23 -4.99 16.23
C LEU A 569 -22.20 -5.59 15.27
N LYS A 570 -21.51 -6.66 15.70
CA LYS A 570 -20.50 -7.35 14.87
C LYS A 570 -21.10 -7.93 13.59
N ALA A 571 -22.29 -8.55 13.68
CA ALA A 571 -22.96 -9.14 12.54
C ALA A 571 -23.42 -8.10 11.51
N ALA A 572 -23.97 -6.97 11.96
CA ALA A 572 -24.42 -5.88 11.08
C ALA A 572 -23.24 -5.18 10.39
N GLU A 573 -22.19 -4.82 11.15
CA GLU A 573 -21.00 -4.13 10.62
C GLU A 573 -20.22 -4.98 9.62
N ALA A 574 -20.07 -6.28 9.86
CA ALA A 574 -19.35 -7.18 8.96
C ALA A 574 -20.02 -7.34 7.58
N ARG A 575 -21.32 -7.06 7.48
CA ARG A 575 -22.12 -7.21 6.24
C ARG A 575 -22.28 -5.91 5.47
N LEU A 576 -21.98 -4.76 6.07
CA LEU A 576 -22.08 -3.45 5.41
C LEU A 576 -21.27 -3.37 4.10
N PRO A 577 -20.01 -3.86 4.01
CA PRO A 577 -19.25 -3.81 2.76
C PRO A 577 -19.84 -4.68 1.64
N GLN A 578 -20.58 -5.74 2.00
CA GLN A 578 -21.17 -6.69 1.07
C GLN A 578 -22.52 -6.18 0.53
N PHE A 579 -23.28 -5.47 1.37
CA PHE A 579 -24.62 -4.99 1.07
C PHE A 579 -24.74 -3.48 1.35
N ILE A 580 -23.99 -2.67 0.59
CA ILE A 580 -23.86 -1.22 0.82
C ILE A 580 -25.19 -0.45 0.73
N PHE A 581 -26.19 -0.99 0.04
CA PHE A 581 -27.52 -0.39 -0.13
C PHE A 581 -28.54 -0.89 0.90
N TRP A 582 -28.17 -1.83 1.78
CA TRP A 582 -29.09 -2.37 2.78
C TRP A 582 -29.10 -1.47 4.02
N LEU A 583 -30.01 -0.50 4.03
CA LEU A 583 -30.08 0.55 5.06
C LEU A 583 -30.51 0.01 6.43
N ASP A 584 -31.18 -1.15 6.47
CA ASP A 584 -31.54 -1.82 7.73
C ASP A 584 -30.29 -2.14 8.56
N LEU A 585 -29.14 -2.43 7.94
CA LEU A 585 -27.89 -2.69 8.65
C LEU A 585 -27.47 -1.50 9.53
N SER A 586 -27.59 -0.28 9.02
CA SER A 586 -27.27 0.93 9.79
C SER A 586 -28.24 1.17 10.94
N ARG A 587 -29.53 0.85 10.76
CA ARG A 587 -30.51 0.89 11.86
C ARG A 587 -30.19 -0.14 12.94
N LEU A 588 -29.89 -1.37 12.53
CA LEU A 588 -29.53 -2.47 13.45
C LEU A 588 -28.25 -2.16 14.22
N THR A 589 -27.25 -1.54 13.59
CA THR A 589 -26.06 -1.02 14.29
C THR A 589 -26.44 0.00 15.36
N VAL A 590 -27.31 0.98 15.04
CA VAL A 590 -27.75 2.00 16.01
C VAL A 590 -28.56 1.41 17.16
N GLU A 591 -29.37 0.39 16.88
CA GLU A 591 -30.10 -0.36 17.88
C GLU A 591 -29.17 -1.15 18.80
N ALA A 592 -28.18 -1.84 18.22
CA ALA A 592 -27.15 -2.54 18.96
C ALA A 592 -26.35 -1.60 19.88
N LEU A 593 -25.88 -0.46 19.34
CA LEU A 593 -25.17 0.57 20.12
C LEU A 593 -26.04 1.17 21.23
N SER A 594 -27.35 1.28 21.02
CA SER A 594 -28.27 1.76 22.05
C SER A 594 -28.44 0.78 23.20
N ARG A 595 -28.41 -0.54 22.91
CA ARG A 595 -28.45 -1.60 23.94
C ARG A 595 -27.16 -1.65 24.77
N LEU A 596 -26.02 -1.31 24.16
CA LEU A 596 -24.71 -1.29 24.82
C LEU A 596 -24.49 -0.09 25.77
N GLY A 597 -25.41 0.88 25.76
CA GLY A 597 -25.48 1.97 26.74
C GLY A 597 -24.79 3.28 26.34
N ASP A 598 -24.81 4.26 27.26
CA ASP A 598 -24.46 5.66 26.97
C ASP A 598 -23.01 5.88 26.52
N ARG A 599 -22.09 4.95 26.86
CA ARG A 599 -20.70 4.99 26.40
C ARG A 599 -20.59 5.00 24.86
N PHE A 600 -21.58 4.42 24.17
CA PHE A 600 -21.62 4.32 22.71
C PHE A 600 -22.43 5.45 22.04
N ALA A 601 -22.85 6.47 22.80
CA ALA A 601 -23.69 7.56 22.28
C ALA A 601 -23.01 8.31 21.11
N ALA A 602 -21.71 8.57 21.19
CA ALA A 602 -20.95 9.23 20.13
C ALA A 602 -20.87 8.37 18.85
N ALA A 603 -20.67 7.06 19.00
CA ALA A 603 -20.69 6.12 17.88
C ALA A 603 -22.08 6.04 17.23
N ARG A 604 -23.13 6.03 18.04
CA ARG A 604 -24.52 6.05 17.55
C ARG A 604 -24.81 7.31 16.73
N GLU A 605 -24.41 8.48 17.23
CA GLU A 605 -24.57 9.74 16.50
C GLU A 605 -23.78 9.75 15.19
N ALA A 606 -22.57 9.21 15.19
CA ALA A 606 -21.77 9.08 13.96
C ALA A 606 -22.47 8.22 12.91
N VAL A 607 -23.00 7.05 13.27
CA VAL A 607 -23.73 6.18 12.33
C VAL A 607 -24.99 6.88 11.80
N CYS A 608 -25.75 7.57 12.67
CA CYS A 608 -26.92 8.34 12.27
C CYS A 608 -26.57 9.45 11.28
N ALA A 609 -25.53 10.25 11.56
CA ALA A 609 -25.12 11.38 10.72
C ALA A 609 -24.63 10.91 9.33
N GLU A 610 -23.77 9.88 9.27
CA GLU A 610 -23.29 9.37 7.99
C GLU A 610 -24.42 8.75 7.15
N THR A 611 -25.35 8.04 7.81
CA THR A 611 -26.50 7.42 7.12
C THR A 611 -27.45 8.49 6.58
N ALA A 612 -27.71 9.55 7.35
CA ALA A 612 -28.55 10.68 6.93
C ALA A 612 -27.91 11.43 5.75
N ALA A 613 -26.60 11.72 5.83
CA ALA A 613 -25.86 12.33 4.73
C ALA A 613 -25.90 11.49 3.45
N PHE A 614 -25.78 10.16 3.57
CA PHE A 614 -25.85 9.25 2.41
C PHE A 614 -27.23 9.23 1.75
N VAL A 615 -28.30 9.11 2.54
CA VAL A 615 -29.68 9.11 2.03
C VAL A 615 -30.07 10.50 1.49
N GLY A 616 -29.61 11.58 2.15
CA GLY A 616 -29.80 12.95 1.69
C GLY A 616 -29.12 13.24 0.34
N ARG A 617 -27.97 12.60 0.07
CA ARG A 617 -27.27 12.68 -1.23
C ARG A 617 -28.01 11.95 -2.34
N LEU A 618 -28.80 10.92 -2.02
CA LEU A 618 -29.48 10.04 -2.98
C LEU A 618 -30.99 9.92 -2.66
N PRO A 619 -31.78 10.99 -2.91
CA PRO A 619 -33.21 10.99 -2.59
C PRO A 619 -33.96 9.89 -3.37
N GLY A 620 -34.76 9.09 -2.68
CA GLY A 620 -35.52 7.97 -3.25
C GLY A 620 -34.85 6.60 -3.11
N LEU A 621 -33.64 6.52 -2.53
CA LEU A 621 -32.95 5.26 -2.24
C LEU A 621 -33.76 4.36 -1.28
N ASP A 622 -34.46 4.96 -0.33
CA ASP A 622 -35.31 4.30 0.68
C ASP A 622 -36.57 3.63 0.07
N GLY A 623 -36.92 3.97 -1.18
CA GLY A 623 -38.02 3.38 -1.92
C GLY A 623 -37.64 2.21 -2.84
N LEU A 624 -36.35 1.86 -2.94
CA LEU A 624 -35.84 0.81 -3.83
C LEU A 624 -35.78 -0.57 -3.15
N ALA A 625 -35.74 -1.62 -3.98
CA ALA A 625 -35.65 -3.00 -3.55
C ALA A 625 -34.59 -3.79 -4.32
N PHE A 626 -34.10 -4.88 -3.73
CA PHE A 626 -33.27 -5.90 -4.36
C PHE A 626 -34.02 -6.65 -5.47
N ALA A 627 -33.31 -7.50 -6.21
CA ALA A 627 -33.86 -8.26 -7.34
C ALA A 627 -35.04 -9.17 -6.96
N ASP A 628 -35.07 -9.70 -5.73
CA ASP A 628 -36.16 -10.55 -5.21
C ASP A 628 -37.35 -9.76 -4.66
N GLY A 629 -37.25 -8.43 -4.59
CA GLY A 629 -38.25 -7.54 -4.01
C GLY A 629 -38.07 -7.24 -2.52
N THR A 630 -37.02 -7.76 -1.87
CA THR A 630 -36.64 -7.33 -0.50
C THR A 630 -36.30 -5.84 -0.53
N PRO A 631 -36.91 -4.99 0.33
CA PRO A 631 -36.67 -3.56 0.30
C PRO A 631 -35.26 -3.22 0.82
N PHE A 632 -34.68 -2.12 0.34
CA PHE A 632 -33.43 -1.58 0.90
C PHE A 632 -33.60 -1.02 2.31
N ALA A 633 -34.80 -0.51 2.61
CA ALA A 633 -35.23 -0.07 3.91
C ALA A 633 -36.61 -0.65 4.23
N ASP A 634 -36.69 -1.45 5.29
CA ASP A 634 -37.96 -1.93 5.81
C ASP A 634 -38.83 -0.74 6.33
N PRO A 635 -40.12 -0.95 6.66
CA PRO A 635 -40.98 0.11 7.18
C PRO A 635 -40.44 0.82 8.44
N GLU A 636 -39.76 0.10 9.34
CA GLU A 636 -39.19 0.66 10.57
C GLU A 636 -37.97 1.53 10.25
N THR A 637 -37.11 1.07 9.33
CA THR A 637 -35.97 1.80 8.81
C THR A 637 -36.39 3.07 8.09
N ARG A 638 -37.46 3.03 7.28
CA ARG A 638 -38.00 4.24 6.64
C ARG A 638 -38.50 5.27 7.66
N GLN A 639 -39.17 4.80 8.72
CA GLN A 639 -39.60 5.70 9.80
C GLN A 639 -38.40 6.31 10.55
N TRP A 640 -37.39 5.50 10.84
CA TRP A 640 -36.15 5.95 11.48
C TRP A 640 -35.40 6.99 10.63
N LEU A 641 -35.25 6.74 9.32
CA LEU A 641 -34.62 7.67 8.37
C LEU A 641 -35.39 9.00 8.26
N ALA A 642 -36.72 8.96 8.22
CA ALA A 642 -37.54 10.17 8.22
C ALA A 642 -37.31 11.02 9.48
N GLY A 643 -37.11 10.38 10.64
CA GLY A 643 -36.74 11.06 11.88
C GLY A 643 -35.36 11.70 11.85
N LEU A 644 -34.38 11.11 11.15
CA LEU A 644 -33.06 11.70 10.96
C LEU A 644 -33.10 12.93 10.04
N ALA A 645 -33.84 12.85 8.93
CA ALA A 645 -33.99 13.97 7.99
C ALA A 645 -34.64 15.20 8.66
N GLN A 646 -35.60 15.01 9.57
CA GLN A 646 -36.21 16.11 10.33
C GLN A 646 -35.24 16.76 11.32
N ARG A 647 -34.32 15.98 11.91
CA ARG A 647 -33.26 16.51 12.78
C ARG A 647 -32.23 17.32 12.00
N GLU A 648 -31.83 16.85 10.83
CA GLU A 648 -30.91 17.61 9.94
C GLU A 648 -31.57 18.86 9.35
N ALA A 649 -32.83 18.81 8.93
CA ALA A 649 -33.55 20.00 8.46
C ALA A 649 -33.69 21.08 9.54
N SER A 650 -33.72 20.67 10.82
CA SER A 650 -33.68 21.57 11.97
C SER A 650 -32.27 22.15 12.23
N ALA A 651 -31.21 21.45 11.79
CA ALA A 651 -29.81 21.88 11.89
C ALA A 651 -29.32 22.69 10.67
N VAL A 652 -29.89 22.48 9.48
CA VAL A 652 -29.52 23.11 8.20
C VAL A 652 -30.11 24.52 8.02
N HIS A 653 -30.98 24.99 8.93
CA HIS A 653 -31.58 26.33 8.87
C HIS A 653 -30.69 27.47 9.41
N CYS A 654 -29.36 27.32 9.36
CA CYS A 654 -28.40 28.38 9.67
C CYS A 654 -27.40 28.54 8.50
N PRO A 655 -27.26 29.73 7.88
CA PRO A 655 -26.33 29.90 6.77
C PRO A 655 -24.89 29.97 7.26
N ALA A 656 -24.00 29.48 6.40
CA ALA A 656 -22.57 29.26 6.62
C ALA A 656 -21.82 30.50 7.12
N GLY A 657 -21.23 30.36 8.30
CA GLY A 657 -20.18 31.22 8.87
C GLY A 657 -19.20 30.36 9.65
N ALA A 658 -18.35 29.62 8.93
CA ALA A 658 -17.27 28.85 9.54
C ALA A 658 -16.36 29.77 10.38
N ASP A 659 -16.03 29.30 11.58
CA ASP A 659 -15.23 29.91 12.67
C ASP A 659 -15.94 30.75 13.75
N SER A 660 -17.28 30.88 13.78
CA SER A 660 -17.97 31.49 14.94
C SER A 660 -18.68 30.53 15.91
N ASP A 661 -18.99 29.29 15.52
CA ASP A 661 -19.97 28.47 16.26
C ASP A 661 -19.50 27.96 17.63
N GLY A 662 -18.26 27.48 17.76
CA GLY A 662 -17.79 27.00 19.07
C GLY A 662 -17.73 28.08 20.16
N ARG A 663 -17.65 29.36 19.76
CA ARG A 663 -17.68 30.50 20.70
C ARG A 663 -19.07 31.11 20.85
N ALA A 664 -19.91 31.10 19.81
CA ALA A 664 -21.30 31.50 19.91
C ALA A 664 -22.11 30.56 20.82
N GLU A 665 -21.85 29.24 20.75
CA GLU A 665 -22.38 28.25 21.68
C GLU A 665 -21.87 28.47 23.11
N ALA A 666 -20.59 28.82 23.29
CA ALA A 666 -20.05 29.17 24.60
C ALA A 666 -20.72 30.42 25.19
N ILE A 667 -21.01 31.44 24.36
CA ILE A 667 -21.76 32.64 24.77
C ILE A 667 -23.21 32.29 25.12
N ALA A 668 -23.85 31.41 24.34
CA ALA A 668 -25.21 30.95 24.60
C ALA A 668 -25.31 30.17 25.91
N ARG A 669 -24.37 29.27 26.18
CA ARG A 669 -24.29 28.50 27.43
C ARG A 669 -24.10 29.41 28.64
N GLU A 670 -23.17 30.36 28.55
CA GLU A 670 -22.94 31.33 29.65
C GLU A 670 -24.17 32.25 29.86
N ALA A 671 -24.91 32.57 28.79
CA ALA A 671 -26.17 33.33 28.89
C ALA A 671 -27.29 32.54 29.57
N GLU A 672 -27.40 31.24 29.32
CA GLU A 672 -28.34 30.36 30.02
C GLU A 672 -27.98 30.19 31.51
N GLU A 673 -26.69 30.01 31.82
CA GLU A 673 -26.19 29.93 33.19
C GLU A 673 -26.45 31.23 33.95
N ALA A 674 -26.24 32.39 33.32
CA ALA A 674 -26.55 33.68 33.93
C ALA A 674 -28.06 33.92 34.11
N GLN A 675 -28.91 33.42 33.20
CA GLN A 675 -30.36 33.43 33.41
C GLN A 675 -30.77 32.55 34.60
N ALA A 676 -30.10 31.42 34.83
CA ALA A 676 -30.31 30.60 36.02
C ALA A 676 -29.87 31.33 37.31
N LEU A 677 -28.76 32.06 37.28
CA LEU A 677 -28.32 32.90 38.42
C LEU A 677 -29.30 34.04 38.73
N ILE A 678 -29.95 34.62 37.71
CA ILE A 678 -30.96 35.65 37.93
C ILE A 678 -32.25 35.08 38.52
N ARG A 679 -32.66 33.87 38.12
CA ARG A 679 -33.78 33.14 38.74
C ARG A 679 -33.55 32.84 40.22
N SER A 680 -32.29 32.71 40.64
CA SER A 680 -31.89 32.54 42.05
C SER A 680 -31.63 33.86 42.80
N GLY A 681 -31.95 35.01 42.18
CA GLY A 681 -31.87 36.34 42.82
C GLY A 681 -30.50 37.02 42.76
N LYS A 682 -29.50 36.42 42.09
CA LYS A 682 -28.11 36.90 42.05
C LYS A 682 -27.80 37.69 40.77
N LEU A 683 -28.48 38.81 40.57
CA LEU A 683 -28.29 39.63 39.36
C LEU A 683 -26.89 40.26 39.27
N LEU A 684 -26.32 40.71 40.38
CA LEU A 684 -25.02 41.38 40.40
C LEU A 684 -23.91 40.44 39.89
N GLU A 685 -23.90 39.20 40.39
CA GLU A 685 -22.96 38.15 39.98
C GLU A 685 -23.08 37.81 38.48
N ALA A 686 -24.31 37.79 37.95
CA ALA A 686 -24.55 37.55 36.53
C ALA A 686 -24.01 38.69 35.65
N VAL A 687 -24.22 39.95 36.03
CA VAL A 687 -23.74 41.11 35.27
C VAL A 687 -22.21 41.25 35.35
N GLU A 688 -21.60 40.98 36.51
CA GLU A 688 -20.14 40.99 36.68
C GLU A 688 -19.44 39.97 35.78
N ARG A 689 -20.03 38.76 35.63
CA ARG A 689 -19.50 37.74 34.70
C ARG A 689 -19.48 38.24 33.27
N PHE A 690 -20.58 38.83 32.80
CA PHE A 690 -20.66 39.40 31.45
C PHE A 690 -19.69 40.58 31.26
N GLN A 691 -19.53 41.45 32.25
CA GLN A 691 -18.55 42.55 32.18
C GLN A 691 -17.11 42.04 32.10
N LYS A 692 -16.76 40.98 32.84
CA LYS A 692 -15.44 40.33 32.75
C LYS A 692 -15.18 39.78 31.35
N GLN A 693 -16.17 39.16 30.72
CA GLN A 693 -16.05 38.65 29.35
C GLN A 693 -16.01 39.78 28.30
N LEU A 694 -16.74 40.88 28.51
CA LEU A 694 -16.64 42.09 27.69
C LEU A 694 -15.24 42.73 27.73
N GLY A 695 -14.57 42.67 28.89
CA GLY A 695 -13.19 43.13 29.07
C GLY A 695 -12.15 42.22 28.40
N ASN A 696 -12.38 40.90 28.44
CA ASN A 696 -11.46 39.88 27.90
C ASN A 696 -11.68 39.54 26.43
N GLY A 697 -12.77 40.00 25.79
CA GLY A 697 -13.06 39.70 24.39
C GLY A 697 -11.95 40.18 23.45
N ALA A 698 -11.39 39.25 22.66
CA ALA A 698 -10.22 39.50 21.82
C ALA A 698 -10.59 40.27 20.52
N SER A 699 -11.82 40.13 20.02
CA SER A 699 -12.27 40.77 18.79
C SER A 699 -13.46 41.73 18.97
N ARG A 700 -13.60 42.69 18.04
CA ARG A 700 -14.73 43.64 18.04
C ARG A 700 -16.08 42.94 17.82
N LYS A 701 -16.12 41.86 17.02
CA LYS A 701 -17.32 41.03 16.79
C LYS A 701 -17.75 40.29 18.06
N GLU A 702 -16.82 39.72 18.81
CA GLU A 702 -17.11 39.05 20.09
C GLU A 702 -17.63 40.04 21.14
N LYS A 703 -17.04 41.25 21.24
CA LYS A 703 -17.53 42.29 22.14
C LYS A 703 -18.97 42.68 21.83
N LEU A 704 -19.34 42.73 20.55
CA LEU A 704 -20.71 42.99 20.12
C LEU A 704 -21.65 41.84 20.52
N LEU A 705 -21.26 40.59 20.31
CA LEU A 705 -22.08 39.41 20.68
C LEU A 705 -22.30 39.32 22.20
N TRP A 706 -21.25 39.55 23.01
CA TRP A 706 -21.38 39.59 24.47
C TRP A 706 -22.26 40.75 24.94
N ARG A 707 -22.15 41.92 24.31
CA ARG A 707 -23.00 43.09 24.62
C ARG A 707 -24.46 42.83 24.26
N LEU A 708 -24.71 42.17 23.13
CA LEU A 708 -26.04 41.79 22.68
C LEU A 708 -26.67 40.77 23.63
N ALA A 709 -25.91 39.75 24.06
CA ALA A 709 -26.37 38.75 25.03
C ALA A 709 -26.72 39.39 26.40
N LEU A 710 -25.88 40.31 26.88
CA LEU A 710 -26.15 41.07 28.11
C LEU A 710 -27.42 41.92 27.99
N ALA A 711 -27.57 42.66 26.88
CA ALA A 711 -28.74 43.49 26.64
C ALA A 711 -30.03 42.64 26.56
N GLN A 712 -29.96 41.46 25.92
CA GLN A 712 -31.10 40.55 25.82
C GLN A 712 -31.55 40.06 27.19
N LEU A 713 -30.59 39.70 28.04
CA LEU A 713 -30.85 39.25 29.40
C LEU A 713 -31.47 40.37 30.26
N LEU A 714 -31.02 41.62 30.12
CA LEU A 714 -31.58 42.77 30.85
C LEU A 714 -33.01 43.15 30.38
N VAL A 715 -33.27 43.04 29.07
CA VAL A 715 -34.61 43.28 28.50
C VAL A 715 -35.58 42.17 28.93
N ASN A 716 -35.17 40.90 28.84
CA ASN A 716 -36.01 39.74 29.22
C ASN A 716 -36.34 39.69 30.72
N THR A 717 -35.49 40.28 31.56
CA THR A 717 -35.70 40.35 33.03
C THR A 717 -36.48 41.60 33.46
N ASN A 718 -37.10 42.30 32.50
CA ASN A 718 -37.92 43.50 32.69
C ASN A 718 -37.16 44.69 33.31
N ARG A 719 -35.85 44.77 33.09
CA ARG A 719 -34.98 45.89 33.53
C ARG A 719 -34.42 46.67 32.35
N ALA A 720 -35.29 46.99 31.40
CA ALA A 720 -34.94 47.66 30.15
C ALA A 720 -34.15 48.97 30.32
N ARG A 721 -34.37 49.72 31.41
CA ARG A 721 -33.62 50.96 31.73
C ARG A 721 -32.10 50.76 31.85
N LEU A 722 -31.65 49.60 32.37
CA LEU A 722 -30.23 49.28 32.49
C LEU A 722 -29.62 48.81 31.16
N ALA A 723 -30.46 48.36 30.22
CA ALA A 723 -30.02 47.90 28.90
C ALA A 723 -29.77 49.06 27.93
N LEU A 724 -30.36 50.25 28.15
CA LEU A 724 -30.36 51.36 27.19
C LEU A 724 -28.95 51.76 26.70
N PRO A 725 -27.93 51.96 27.56
CA PRO A 725 -26.59 52.33 27.09
C PRO A 725 -25.95 51.23 26.23
N HIS A 726 -26.27 49.96 26.53
CA HIS A 726 -25.77 48.82 25.76
C HIS A 726 -26.46 48.72 24.40
N LEU A 727 -27.77 48.97 24.34
CA LEU A 727 -28.53 48.99 23.09
C LEU A 727 -28.09 50.13 22.16
N GLU A 728 -27.81 51.32 22.72
CA GLU A 728 -27.27 52.44 21.94
C GLU A 728 -25.91 52.09 21.32
N GLN A 729 -25.04 51.46 22.11
CA GLN A 729 -23.75 51.01 21.61
C GLN A 729 -23.88 49.89 20.57
N VAL A 730 -24.83 48.96 20.73
CA VAL A 730 -25.13 47.92 19.73
C VAL A 730 -25.56 48.55 18.40
N MET A 731 -26.44 49.56 18.41
CA MET A 731 -26.83 50.25 17.18
C MET A 731 -25.66 50.99 16.51
N ALA A 732 -24.79 51.62 17.30
CA ALA A 732 -23.59 52.28 16.80
C ALA A 732 -22.60 51.28 16.19
N ASP A 733 -22.39 50.13 16.86
CA ASP A 733 -21.52 49.06 16.38
C ASP A 733 -22.05 48.44 15.07
N ILE A 734 -23.36 48.21 14.95
CA ILE A 734 -24.00 47.70 13.72
C ILE A 734 -23.74 48.64 12.54
N GLY A 735 -23.87 49.95 12.74
CA GLY A 735 -23.55 50.94 11.71
C GLY A 735 -22.06 51.02 11.39
N ALA A 736 -21.21 51.05 12.41
CA ALA A 736 -19.76 51.19 12.25
C ALA A 736 -19.11 49.99 11.54
N PHE A 737 -19.66 48.78 11.71
CA PHE A 737 -19.18 47.57 11.06
C PHE A 737 -19.89 47.23 9.74
N GLY A 738 -20.88 48.02 9.32
CA GLY A 738 -21.65 47.74 8.09
C GLY A 738 -22.38 46.39 8.12
N LEU A 739 -22.83 45.94 9.31
CA LEU A 739 -23.39 44.59 9.46
C LEU A 739 -24.69 44.39 8.65
N GLU A 740 -25.35 45.47 8.28
CA GLU A 740 -26.54 45.42 7.43
C GLU A 740 -26.24 44.84 6.03
N GLU A 741 -25.03 45.05 5.52
CA GLU A 741 -24.58 44.51 4.23
C GLU A 741 -23.86 43.17 4.38
N TYR A 742 -23.07 43.03 5.45
CA TYR A 742 -22.15 41.88 5.62
C TYR A 742 -22.74 40.70 6.42
N ASP A 743 -23.59 40.95 7.41
CA ASP A 743 -24.22 39.91 8.26
C ASP A 743 -25.65 40.36 8.66
N PRO A 744 -26.60 40.30 7.71
CA PRO A 744 -27.93 40.89 7.89
C PRO A 744 -28.72 40.21 9.01
N ALA A 745 -28.45 38.94 9.30
CA ALA A 745 -29.11 38.20 10.37
C ALA A 745 -28.71 38.72 11.76
N LEU A 746 -27.41 38.97 11.98
CA LEU A 746 -26.91 39.55 13.24
C LEU A 746 -27.36 41.01 13.41
N ALA A 747 -27.33 41.79 12.32
CA ALA A 747 -27.84 43.16 12.33
C ALA A 747 -29.33 43.20 12.68
N LEU A 748 -30.14 42.34 12.07
CA LEU A 748 -31.56 42.22 12.34
C LEU A 748 -31.84 41.84 13.80
N ARG A 749 -31.11 40.86 14.35
CA ARG A 749 -31.24 40.48 15.78
C ARG A 749 -30.93 41.64 16.72
N GLY A 750 -29.85 42.39 16.44
CA GLY A 750 -29.46 43.55 17.23
C GLY A 750 -30.46 44.71 17.16
N LEU A 751 -30.93 45.03 15.96
CA LEU A 751 -31.92 46.09 15.74
C LEU A 751 -33.28 45.75 16.36
N LYS A 752 -33.73 44.48 16.27
CA LYS A 752 -34.97 44.03 16.92
C LYS A 752 -34.90 44.20 18.43
N LEU A 753 -33.81 43.78 19.04
CA LEU A 753 -33.62 43.93 20.48
C LEU A 753 -33.55 45.41 20.91
N ALA A 754 -32.87 46.24 20.12
CA ALA A 754 -32.84 47.68 20.33
C ALA A 754 -34.23 48.30 20.23
N TRP A 755 -35.03 47.91 19.23
CA TRP A 755 -36.41 48.37 19.09
C TRP A 755 -37.26 48.01 20.31
N VAL A 756 -37.30 46.74 20.73
CA VAL A 756 -38.06 46.30 21.92
C VAL A 756 -37.60 47.06 23.18
N GLY A 757 -36.28 47.24 23.33
CA GLY A 757 -35.72 47.95 24.48
C GLY A 757 -36.05 49.44 24.49
N PHE A 758 -36.02 50.12 23.35
CA PHE A 758 -36.32 51.55 23.25
C PHE A 758 -37.81 51.87 23.23
N ASP A 759 -38.65 51.05 22.58
CA ASP A 759 -40.10 51.23 22.52
C ASP A 759 -40.76 51.07 23.89
N SER A 760 -40.19 50.21 24.74
CA SER A 760 -40.61 50.06 26.14
C SER A 760 -40.38 51.31 27.01
N GLN A 761 -39.70 52.34 26.51
CA GLN A 761 -39.42 53.58 27.25
C GLN A 761 -40.39 54.71 26.87
N ALA A 762 -40.82 55.47 27.88
CA ALA A 762 -41.75 56.59 27.68
C ALA A 762 -41.10 57.87 27.15
N GLU A 763 -39.77 58.01 27.24
CA GLU A 763 -39.07 59.25 26.86
C GLU A 763 -39.02 59.42 25.33
N PRO A 764 -39.30 60.63 24.80
CA PRO A 764 -39.41 60.86 23.36
C PRO A 764 -38.11 60.56 22.59
N ARG A 765 -36.94 60.82 23.19
CA ARG A 765 -35.63 60.51 22.59
C ARG A 765 -35.42 59.04 22.25
N PHE A 766 -36.02 58.12 23.01
CA PHE A 766 -35.89 56.68 22.74
C PHE A 766 -36.93 56.21 21.72
N LYS A 767 -38.09 56.87 21.64
CA LYS A 767 -39.07 56.60 20.57
C LYS A 767 -38.55 56.97 19.19
N GLU A 768 -37.79 58.06 19.07
CA GLU A 768 -37.10 58.41 17.81
C GLU A 768 -36.04 57.36 17.43
N LYS A 769 -35.27 56.86 18.40
CA LYS A 769 -34.29 55.77 18.16
C LYS A 769 -34.97 54.43 17.83
N ALA A 770 -36.12 54.15 18.42
CA ALA A 770 -36.93 52.98 18.06
C ALA A 770 -37.45 53.11 16.62
N ALA A 771 -37.93 54.29 16.21
CA ALA A 771 -38.35 54.54 14.84
C ALA A 771 -37.18 54.37 13.84
N ASP A 772 -35.98 54.86 14.18
CA ASP A 772 -34.78 54.65 13.36
C ASP A 772 -34.41 53.17 13.23
N ALA A 773 -34.41 52.41 14.33
CA ALA A 773 -34.19 50.97 14.31
C ALA A 773 -35.23 50.24 13.44
N LEU A 774 -36.51 50.63 13.52
CA LEU A 774 -37.59 50.05 12.74
C LEU A 774 -37.47 50.37 11.24
N HIS A 775 -37.03 51.59 10.88
CA HIS A 775 -36.72 51.95 9.49
C HIS A 775 -35.56 51.12 8.94
N ARG A 776 -34.52 50.87 9.74
CA ARG A 776 -33.38 50.03 9.36
C ARG A 776 -33.77 48.56 9.20
N ILE A 777 -34.61 48.04 10.11
CA ILE A 777 -35.22 46.70 9.97
C ILE A 777 -36.03 46.60 8.68
N ALA A 778 -36.83 47.62 8.35
CA ALA A 778 -37.65 47.61 7.13
C ALA A 778 -36.82 47.50 5.84
N ARG A 779 -35.57 48.00 5.83
CA ARG A 779 -34.66 47.87 4.68
C ARG A 779 -34.08 46.46 4.55
N LEU A 780 -33.87 45.76 5.66
CA LEU A 780 -33.32 44.40 5.69
C LEU A 780 -34.39 43.33 5.49
N ASP A 781 -35.51 43.48 6.19
CA ASP A 781 -36.63 42.54 6.16
C ASP A 781 -37.97 43.29 6.34
N PRO A 782 -38.64 43.65 5.23
CA PRO A 782 -39.95 44.32 5.27
C PRO A 782 -41.06 43.49 5.94
N VAL A 783 -40.94 42.15 5.91
CA VAL A 783 -41.95 41.25 6.49
C VAL A 783 -41.86 41.28 8.02
N GLU A 784 -40.65 41.27 8.56
CA GLU A 784 -40.43 41.40 10.00
C GLU A 784 -40.81 42.78 10.54
N MET A 785 -40.61 43.86 9.77
CA MET A 785 -41.12 45.18 10.17
C MET A 785 -42.64 45.18 10.31
N VAL A 786 -43.37 44.59 9.36
CA VAL A 786 -44.84 44.52 9.43
C VAL A 786 -45.31 43.66 10.60
N ARG A 787 -44.55 42.62 10.99
CA ARG A 787 -44.84 41.83 12.19
C ARG A 787 -44.66 42.64 13.47
N LEU A 788 -43.59 43.42 13.56
CA LEU A 788 -43.30 44.26 14.73
C LEU A 788 -44.19 45.50 14.83
N ALA A 789 -44.68 46.02 13.69
CA ALA A 789 -45.60 47.16 13.66
C ALA A 789 -47.07 46.78 13.87
N LYS A 790 -47.42 45.48 13.78
CA LYS A 790 -48.77 44.94 14.02
C LYS A 790 -48.98 44.37 15.43
N GLY A 791 -47.89 44.05 16.14
CA GLY A 791 -47.91 43.71 17.56
C GLY A 791 -47.81 44.97 18.41
#